data_AF-A0AAD4G4Y3-F1
#
_entry.id   AF-A0AAD4G4Y3-F1
#
_cell.length_a   1.000
_cell.length_b   1.000
_cell.length_c   1.000
_cell.angle_alpha   90.00
_cell.angle_beta   90.00
_cell.angle_gamma   90.00
#
_symmetry.space_group_name_H-M   'P 1'
#
loop_
_entity.id
_entity.type
_entity.pdbx_description
1 polymer ?
#
loop_
_entity_poly.entity_id
_entity_poly.type
_entity_poly.pdbx_seq_one_letter_code
_entity_poly.pdbx_strand_id
1 'polypeptide(L)'
;MSDIESISGDELNIRDADDDIGDVDDGAHNVPYDATDVPLRLSANDAPLQREIEAAVYDHGIDENRDDQVALFYTAPIKSISFTRLQRLCRRNDVNGALRILSGRHRLEIDEALKVDTTQQNVVPAVGPHFLDLVMYVGDRRGLDAVRPNERIDHTWRCTVNFSAMYRLWPDSKATRLPFDVRGRMMCVGTRKEEDVWIAMVPNEWLDPDHPFNATGVWPQLTQPTSAMSSKHALMVIMFFAHAFDDMRLHDFACRDKYPEILTRRAVNDATDIFYRPGEASRNINLRIVDLETLHERFIEDWGDWVAQAPAPWKADRFLLDNTPVAVTMRYGQNQPVLVPNCITPERQSWKRDHKYDHIKQFTFSVASHISFLKVDEWEELPRAEIAAKYPIAYDSHEPDVRRPVNLLHYAFEDAFGDILQAYDKDGFRIVRHKPLSHESTSALMDLSLAHTLFQTAQDDFGHVRNNVNYSVYPLAFTRHLGNVQADGVITPFGRRMNIIDEKLQDQGQDDPPQQERGRGHRRRRRHRRQLADPGLDSEDDENDEEYSNDEDHMDVDMPDGQQERFPPLLHAMSSQIYNAISHRLRDAAKFHEVQLGRITSSLAGTTATSLPSKNRWQRNVDRCRGDLPHIRCAQKIAGPNQPQSMRFENTYRLDVQRLPPRKRSGDVIYAEVVTPLTKSWSHPTVLGPLKEACVVLEKDVVPELFQCTTFPLTSLIENLWKKHEPNLKEGYVVDPFELETIAMLERALNYAHTGSARVLTRRLMDRAWLSLSVMQDGLPCISNSFIQAGSLSSGLISIRREKWPVHPVTRMPLTASQRSQELTYGKPHFSSYLASFTIKLAMKYMPGFDSVDKESDVVRHIAIYAAEVALKSLINDARSLVKNAVLAEITPVINEDGLDAPAAKSRKKALLRWFKSDHPLSLDPDIHPALIEAVVKPVNGIMELKATRPPTTSLIQFVEDIIKHCNTPNPRRRPPFITDGQFIHVTRAAIREVKQFAARHGSCTEKDLEVIIRDGFITACQKLKINQVPWSEPPAQGRRGAPSTRVVHDVWMSLGAKNPTGPPTSTAIRAHNHTPAAIARRTSQHIIASDARGEWSGTDVTLKSFHTVLHKTVPPREISEADFEGASGEAYIIESYTFAVAAYDTSKPIHVLAVIAGIACAGLLPKIFPSKEELEKRPRNSTEWTAFIRNMEWVSRETRTRGVKDEQIFIRSLALYVINMYEPNSPISMRQKSKGKDSSNKKWVAKNSEQVP
;
A
#
# COMPACT_ATOMS: atom_id res chain seq x y z
N MET A 1 -17.72 -7.26 11.18
CA MET A 1 -17.14 -8.54 10.68
C MET A 1 -16.62 -8.43 9.24
N SER A 2 -16.45 -7.21 8.70
CA SER A 2 -16.12 -6.93 7.28
C SER A 2 -14.76 -6.26 7.04
N ASP A 3 -13.98 -5.90 8.06
CA ASP A 3 -12.90 -4.89 7.87
C ASP A 3 -11.47 -5.45 7.96
N ILE A 4 -11.24 -6.76 7.77
CA ILE A 4 -9.89 -7.37 7.78
C ILE A 4 -9.57 -8.22 6.52
N GLU A 5 -10.45 -8.27 5.50
CA GLU A 5 -10.27 -9.19 4.37
C GLU A 5 -9.52 -8.67 3.12
N SER A 6 -8.97 -7.45 3.09
CA SER A 6 -8.37 -6.91 1.85
C SER A 6 -6.85 -7.03 1.67
N ILE A 7 -6.11 -7.80 2.50
CA ILE A 7 -4.66 -7.97 2.29
C ILE A 7 -4.25 -9.45 2.39
N SER A 8 -3.56 -9.94 1.36
CA SER A 8 -2.83 -11.22 1.22
C SER A 8 -3.59 -12.41 0.60
N GLY A 9 -3.79 -12.35 -0.72
CA GLY A 9 -4.14 -13.49 -1.59
C GLY A 9 -3.06 -13.89 -2.61
N ASP A 10 -2.30 -12.95 -3.19
CA ASP A 10 -1.68 -13.21 -4.51
C ASP A 10 -0.14 -13.32 -4.58
N GLU A 11 0.55 -13.64 -3.48
CA GLU A 11 2.03 -13.85 -3.50
C GLU A 11 2.47 -15.25 -3.99
N LEU A 12 1.61 -16.05 -4.60
CA LEU A 12 1.84 -17.51 -4.69
C LEU A 12 2.39 -18.11 -5.98
N ASN A 13 2.69 -17.33 -7.03
CA ASN A 13 3.24 -17.91 -8.28
C ASN A 13 4.48 -17.22 -8.87
N ILE A 14 5.21 -16.44 -8.06
CA ILE A 14 6.51 -15.86 -8.45
C ILE A 14 7.58 -16.60 -7.66
N ARG A 15 8.00 -17.80 -8.09
CA ARG A 15 9.03 -18.57 -7.36
C ARG A 15 10.20 -19.07 -8.20
N ASP A 16 10.07 -19.07 -9.53
CA ASP A 16 11.17 -19.39 -10.44
C ASP A 16 11.69 -18.18 -11.22
N ALA A 17 11.25 -16.96 -10.87
CA ALA A 17 11.68 -15.70 -11.49
C ALA A 17 12.55 -14.82 -10.56
N ASP A 18 12.63 -15.10 -9.26
CA ASP A 18 13.23 -14.18 -8.28
C ASP A 18 14.76 -14.02 -8.41
N ASP A 19 15.46 -14.94 -9.08
CA ASP A 19 16.89 -14.78 -9.36
C ASP A 19 17.17 -13.94 -10.63
N ASP A 20 16.14 -13.64 -11.45
CA ASP A 20 16.25 -12.92 -12.73
C ASP A 20 15.29 -11.72 -12.87
N ILE A 21 14.50 -11.40 -11.83
CA ILE A 21 13.91 -10.05 -11.67
C ILE A 21 15.07 -9.13 -11.29
N GLY A 22 15.87 -8.76 -12.29
CA GLY A 22 16.74 -7.60 -12.22
C GLY A 22 15.94 -6.44 -11.65
N ASP A 23 16.59 -5.61 -10.81
CA ASP A 23 16.06 -4.37 -10.24
C ASP A 23 14.90 -3.90 -11.10
N VAL A 24 13.66 -3.98 -10.58
CA VAL A 24 12.53 -3.27 -11.21
C VAL A 24 13.08 -1.86 -11.37
N ASP A 25 13.44 -1.53 -12.61
CA ASP A 25 14.19 -0.33 -12.89
C ASP A 25 13.26 0.81 -12.51
N ASP A 26 13.41 1.33 -11.29
CA ASP A 26 12.85 2.59 -10.80
C ASP A 26 13.51 3.78 -11.55
N GLY A 27 14.00 3.54 -12.77
CA GLY A 27 14.88 4.37 -13.58
C GLY A 27 14.36 5.79 -13.73
N ALA A 28 15.16 6.65 -14.32
CA ALA A 28 14.80 8.05 -14.58
C ALA A 28 13.54 8.13 -15.47
N HIS A 29 12.36 8.01 -14.87
CA HIS A 29 11.14 7.76 -15.62
C HIS A 29 10.48 9.07 -16.03
N ASN A 30 10.20 9.19 -17.33
CA ASN A 30 9.23 10.13 -17.88
C ASN A 30 7.80 9.73 -17.44
N VAL A 31 7.44 9.93 -16.16
CA VAL A 31 6.07 9.75 -15.64
C VAL A 31 5.43 11.12 -15.41
N PRO A 32 4.12 11.26 -15.69
CA PRO A 32 3.28 12.35 -15.20
C PRO A 32 3.69 12.99 -13.89
N TYR A 33 3.86 14.33 -13.87
CA TYR A 33 3.61 15.06 -12.63
C TYR A 33 2.21 14.70 -12.21
N ASP A 34 2.11 14.09 -11.03
CA ASP A 34 0.84 13.78 -10.42
C ASP A 34 0.94 14.24 -8.96
N ALA A 35 0.04 15.13 -8.54
CA ALA A 35 0.01 15.61 -7.17
C ALA A 35 -0.36 14.47 -6.20
N THR A 36 -1.05 13.42 -6.69
CA THR A 36 -1.37 12.21 -5.93
C THR A 36 -0.18 11.26 -5.79
N ASP A 37 0.86 11.41 -6.63
CA ASP A 37 1.98 10.49 -6.68
C ASP A 37 2.87 10.68 -5.46
N VAL A 38 2.92 9.62 -4.67
CA VAL A 38 3.78 9.53 -3.50
C VAL A 38 4.78 8.40 -3.73
N PRO A 39 6.09 8.66 -3.56
CA PRO A 39 7.08 7.61 -3.66
C PRO A 39 6.72 6.47 -2.73
N LEU A 40 6.82 5.24 -3.23
CA LEU A 40 6.49 4.04 -2.47
C LEU A 40 7.19 4.00 -1.11
N ARG A 41 8.38 4.62 -0.97
CA ARG A 41 9.17 4.78 0.28
C ARG A 41 8.46 5.58 1.37
N LEU A 42 7.69 6.59 0.99
CA LEU A 42 6.96 7.43 1.94
C LEU A 42 5.48 7.12 1.99
N SER A 43 4.93 6.25 1.13
CA SER A 43 3.55 5.79 1.28
C SER A 43 3.34 5.15 2.66
N ALA A 44 2.29 5.56 3.36
CA ALA A 44 1.87 4.98 4.64
C ALA A 44 0.73 3.97 4.41
N ASN A 45 0.79 2.82 5.09
CA ASN A 45 -0.27 1.82 5.03
C ASN A 45 -1.53 2.25 5.79
N ASP A 46 -1.37 3.16 6.75
CA ASP A 46 -2.42 3.73 7.60
C ASP A 46 -2.61 5.23 7.31
N ALA A 47 -2.41 5.65 6.06
CA ALA A 47 -2.58 7.03 5.64
C ALA A 47 -4.01 7.56 5.85
N PRO A 48 -4.19 8.86 6.15
CA PRO A 48 -5.48 9.52 6.03
C PRO A 48 -6.02 9.43 4.60
N LEU A 49 -7.34 9.36 4.47
CA LEU A 49 -8.00 9.44 3.18
C LEU A 49 -8.04 10.89 2.69
N GLN A 50 -7.97 11.10 1.37
CA GLN A 50 -7.97 12.44 0.80
C GLN A 50 -9.23 13.25 1.17
N ARG A 51 -10.38 12.59 1.27
CA ARG A 51 -11.64 13.17 1.75
C ARG A 51 -11.57 13.79 3.15
N GLU A 52 -10.65 13.33 4.00
CA GLU A 52 -10.46 13.92 5.34
C GLU A 52 -9.74 15.27 5.26
N ILE A 53 -8.88 15.48 4.25
CA ILE A 53 -8.30 16.79 3.96
C ILE A 53 -9.39 17.72 3.44
N GLU A 54 -10.21 17.25 2.51
CA GLU A 54 -11.34 18.03 1.99
C GLU A 54 -12.29 18.46 3.12
N ALA A 55 -12.68 17.52 3.99
CA ALA A 55 -13.48 17.84 5.18
C ALA A 55 -12.80 18.89 6.09
N ALA A 56 -11.48 18.80 6.26
CA ALA A 56 -10.71 19.78 7.02
C ALA A 56 -10.64 21.14 6.31
N VAL A 57 -10.57 21.20 4.99
CA VAL A 57 -10.55 22.47 4.23
C VAL A 57 -11.93 23.15 4.30
N TYR A 58 -13.01 22.38 4.27
CA TYR A 58 -14.41 22.87 4.26
C TYR A 58 -15.06 22.97 5.64
N ASP A 59 -14.28 22.80 6.73
CA ASP A 59 -14.76 22.87 8.13
C ASP A 59 -15.93 21.90 8.43
N HIS A 60 -15.99 20.77 7.75
CA HIS A 60 -16.90 19.70 8.10
C HIS A 60 -16.35 18.98 9.33
N GLY A 61 -17.06 19.08 10.46
CA GLY A 61 -16.68 18.44 11.72
C GLY A 61 -16.29 16.98 11.52
N ILE A 62 -15.14 16.59 12.08
CA ILE A 62 -14.62 15.23 11.91
C ILE A 62 -15.16 14.34 13.04
N ASP A 63 -15.64 13.16 12.65
CA ASP A 63 -16.30 12.15 13.49
C ASP A 63 -15.56 11.85 14.83
N GLU A 64 -16.35 11.77 15.91
CA GLU A 64 -15.98 11.99 17.31
C GLU A 64 -15.38 10.78 18.04
N ASN A 65 -15.14 9.67 17.36
CA ASN A 65 -14.72 8.43 18.03
C ASN A 65 -13.18 8.33 18.14
N ARG A 66 -12.54 9.08 19.07
CA ARG A 66 -11.08 9.26 19.08
C ARG A 66 -10.41 9.10 20.47
N ASP A 67 -9.18 8.58 20.42
CA ASP A 67 -8.22 8.34 21.52
C ASP A 67 -7.94 9.62 22.37
N ASP A 68 -7.64 9.47 23.67
CA ASP A 68 -7.48 10.58 24.64
C ASP A 68 -6.45 11.64 24.18
N GLN A 69 -5.35 11.22 23.56
CA GLN A 69 -4.33 12.16 23.04
C GLN A 69 -4.83 12.98 21.85
N VAL A 70 -5.75 12.43 21.07
CA VAL A 70 -6.37 13.13 19.93
C VAL A 70 -7.46 14.07 20.44
N ALA A 71 -8.21 13.70 21.48
CA ALA A 71 -9.13 14.61 22.17
C ALA A 71 -8.38 15.85 22.72
N LEU A 72 -7.22 15.64 23.35
CA LEU A 72 -6.39 16.74 23.85
C LEU A 72 -5.96 17.72 22.75
N PHE A 73 -5.70 17.23 21.53
CA PHE A 73 -5.38 18.10 20.39
C PHE A 73 -6.53 19.08 20.11
N TYR A 74 -7.76 18.58 20.01
CA TYR A 74 -8.93 19.41 19.71
C TYR A 74 -9.25 20.42 20.81
N THR A 75 -8.93 20.11 22.07
CA THR A 75 -9.06 21.07 23.18
C THR A 75 -7.93 22.11 23.25
N ALA A 76 -6.80 21.87 22.59
CA ALA A 76 -5.66 22.78 22.63
C ALA A 76 -5.95 24.06 21.80
N PRO A 77 -5.60 25.26 22.31
CA PRO A 77 -5.91 26.51 21.64
C PRO A 77 -5.09 26.70 20.36
N ILE A 78 -5.75 27.14 19.30
CA ILE A 78 -5.13 27.52 18.02
C ILE A 78 -4.77 29.00 18.07
N LYS A 79 -3.55 29.36 17.66
CA LYS A 79 -3.09 30.75 17.57
C LYS A 79 -2.81 31.13 16.13
N SER A 80 -3.30 32.28 15.69
CA SER A 80 -2.90 32.84 14.40
C SER A 80 -1.44 33.30 14.42
N ILE A 81 -0.72 33.07 13.31
CA ILE A 81 0.62 33.59 13.07
C ILE A 81 0.70 34.16 11.65
N SER A 82 1.16 35.41 11.54
CA SER A 82 1.31 36.03 10.24
C SER A 82 2.54 35.51 9.49
N PHE A 83 2.45 35.45 8.16
CA PHE A 83 3.54 34.97 7.31
C PHE A 83 4.78 35.86 7.41
N THR A 84 4.62 37.19 7.53
CA THR A 84 5.71 38.15 7.74
C THR A 84 6.50 37.86 9.01
N ARG A 85 5.87 37.31 10.05
CA ARG A 85 6.58 36.84 11.25
C ARG A 85 7.44 35.61 10.94
N LEU A 86 6.94 34.65 10.17
CA LEU A 86 7.72 33.48 9.75
C LEU A 86 8.89 33.86 8.84
N GLN A 87 8.68 34.77 7.89
CA GLN A 87 9.74 35.34 7.04
C GLN A 87 10.85 35.97 7.89
N ARG A 88 10.49 36.76 8.92
CA ARG A 88 11.48 37.36 9.83
C ARG A 88 12.30 36.31 10.57
N LEU A 89 11.68 35.22 11.03
CA LEU A 89 12.39 34.12 11.69
C LEU A 89 13.35 33.43 10.72
N CYS A 90 12.88 33.10 9.52
CA CYS A 90 13.68 32.43 8.49
C CYS A 90 14.85 33.30 8.03
N ARG A 91 14.62 34.58 7.69
CA ARG A 91 15.66 35.51 7.20
C ARG A 91 16.70 35.85 8.26
N ARG A 92 16.31 35.91 9.54
CA ARG A 92 17.25 36.09 10.67
C ARG A 92 17.94 34.79 11.08
N ASN A 93 17.58 33.66 10.46
CA ASN A 93 17.99 32.33 10.86
C ASN A 93 17.75 32.07 12.37
N ASP A 94 16.62 32.55 12.90
CA ASP A 94 16.24 32.41 14.32
C ASP A 94 15.66 31.02 14.57
N VAL A 95 16.55 30.04 14.67
CA VAL A 95 16.23 28.62 14.91
C VAL A 95 15.40 28.44 16.18
N ASN A 96 15.73 29.14 17.27
CA ASN A 96 15.02 28.98 18.55
C ASN A 96 13.59 29.54 18.48
N GLY A 97 13.41 30.68 17.80
CA GLY A 97 12.09 31.23 17.52
C GLY A 97 11.24 30.29 16.64
N ALA A 98 11.87 29.67 15.63
CA ALA A 98 11.21 28.71 14.75
C ALA A 98 10.79 27.43 15.49
N LEU A 99 11.68 26.82 16.26
CA LEU A 99 11.39 25.62 17.06
C LEU A 99 10.28 25.83 18.08
N ARG A 100 10.12 27.05 18.62
CA ARG A 100 9.03 27.39 19.54
C ARG A 100 7.66 27.29 18.87
N ILE A 101 7.55 27.53 17.56
CA ILE A 101 6.27 27.40 16.83
C ILE A 101 5.78 25.96 16.86
N LEU A 102 6.67 24.97 16.80
CA LEU A 102 6.28 23.55 16.86
C LEU A 102 5.62 23.14 18.19
N SER A 103 5.75 23.95 19.25
CA SER A 103 5.21 23.61 20.58
C SER A 103 3.71 23.94 20.77
N GLY A 104 3.10 24.63 19.81
CA GLY A 104 1.70 25.06 19.88
C GLY A 104 0.96 24.88 18.55
N ARG A 105 -0.37 24.86 18.60
CA ARG A 105 -1.19 24.84 17.38
C ARG A 105 -1.21 26.23 16.77
N HIS A 106 -0.83 26.33 15.51
CA HIS A 106 -0.76 27.59 14.80
C HIS A 106 -1.50 27.52 13.48
N ARG A 107 -2.25 28.59 13.17
CA ARG A 107 -2.84 28.80 11.84
C ARG A 107 -2.07 29.91 11.14
N LEU A 108 -1.62 29.61 9.93
CA LEU A 108 -0.92 30.59 9.10
C LEU A 108 -1.92 31.59 8.50
N GLU A 109 -1.65 32.87 8.66
CA GLU A 109 -2.35 33.96 7.99
C GLU A 109 -1.37 34.66 7.04
N ILE A 110 -1.74 34.74 5.76
CA ILE A 110 -0.98 35.56 4.81
C ILE A 110 -1.40 37.00 5.01
N ASP A 111 -0.43 37.86 5.34
CA ASP A 111 -0.67 39.29 5.56
C ASP A 111 -1.29 39.94 4.32
N GLU A 112 -2.29 40.83 4.49
CA GLU A 112 -2.97 41.51 3.38
C GLU A 112 -2.00 42.30 2.48
N ALA A 113 -0.91 42.83 3.04
CA ALA A 113 0.13 43.53 2.29
C ALA A 113 0.91 42.63 1.30
N LEU A 114 0.77 41.31 1.41
CA LEU A 114 1.37 40.33 0.49
C LEU A 114 0.35 39.76 -0.50
N LYS A 115 -0.93 40.10 -0.35
CA LYS A 115 -1.99 39.75 -1.29
C LYS A 115 -2.18 40.89 -2.28
N VAL A 116 -2.48 40.52 -3.51
CA VAL A 116 -2.80 41.46 -4.57
C VAL A 116 -4.31 41.40 -4.78
N ASP A 117 -4.98 42.53 -4.61
CA ASP A 117 -6.42 42.62 -4.79
C ASP A 117 -6.78 42.41 -6.26
N THR A 118 -7.40 41.27 -6.56
CA THR A 118 -7.77 40.90 -7.92
C THR A 118 -8.94 41.73 -8.44
N THR A 119 -9.68 42.45 -7.60
CA THR A 119 -10.76 43.33 -8.06
C THR A 119 -10.24 44.60 -8.74
N GLN A 120 -8.98 44.97 -8.49
CA GLN A 120 -8.35 46.13 -9.13
C GLN A 120 -8.21 45.92 -10.64
N GLN A 121 -8.53 46.95 -11.43
CA GLN A 121 -8.50 46.90 -12.89
C GLN A 121 -7.10 46.68 -13.48
N ASN A 122 -6.08 47.09 -12.74
CA ASN A 122 -4.70 46.91 -13.11
C ASN A 122 -4.15 45.51 -12.82
N VAL A 123 -4.94 44.61 -12.21
CA VAL A 123 -4.56 43.22 -11.98
C VAL A 123 -5.26 42.33 -13.00
N VAL A 124 -4.51 41.95 -14.04
CA VAL A 124 -5.06 41.18 -15.16
C VAL A 124 -4.47 39.77 -15.23
N PRO A 125 -5.31 38.73 -15.38
CA PRO A 125 -4.83 37.41 -15.73
C PRO A 125 -4.32 37.42 -17.17
N ALA A 126 -3.14 36.83 -17.38
CA ALA A 126 -2.50 36.67 -18.67
C ALA A 126 -2.27 35.19 -18.94
N VAL A 127 -2.87 34.69 -20.03
CA VAL A 127 -2.61 33.35 -20.53
C VAL A 127 -1.23 33.36 -21.19
N GLY A 128 -0.30 32.65 -20.57
CA GLY A 128 1.07 32.46 -21.02
C GLY A 128 1.21 31.32 -22.03
N PRO A 129 2.41 30.75 -22.15
CA PRO A 129 2.67 29.69 -23.12
C PRO A 129 1.86 28.41 -22.81
N HIS A 130 1.57 27.67 -23.87
CA HIS A 130 0.96 26.35 -23.81
C HIS A 130 2.03 25.29 -24.08
N PHE A 131 1.91 24.14 -23.43
CA PHE A 131 2.83 23.02 -23.54
C PHE A 131 2.06 21.73 -23.77
N LEU A 132 2.64 20.85 -24.57
CA LEU A 132 2.21 19.47 -24.72
C LEU A 132 3.05 18.61 -23.77
N ASP A 133 2.40 18.00 -22.79
CA ASP A 133 3.08 17.21 -21.75
C ASP A 133 2.95 15.71 -21.96
N LEU A 134 1.82 15.26 -22.49
CA LEU A 134 1.57 13.86 -22.81
C LEU A 134 1.06 13.79 -24.24
N VAL A 135 1.55 12.79 -24.97
CA VAL A 135 0.87 12.23 -26.13
C VAL A 135 0.90 10.72 -26.01
N MET A 136 -0.20 10.09 -26.37
CA MET A 136 -0.34 8.65 -26.43
C MET A 136 -1.22 8.27 -27.61
N TYR A 137 -0.74 7.33 -28.40
CA TYR A 137 -1.40 6.85 -29.61
C TYR A 137 -1.69 5.36 -29.47
N VAL A 138 -2.91 4.95 -29.79
CA VAL A 138 -3.35 3.55 -29.76
C VAL A 138 -3.83 3.16 -31.16
N GLY A 139 -3.20 2.15 -31.76
CA GLY A 139 -3.60 1.64 -33.08
C GLY A 139 -5.01 1.03 -33.06
N ASP A 140 -5.76 1.12 -34.16
CA ASP A 140 -7.13 0.59 -34.25
C ASP A 140 -7.23 -0.89 -34.65
N ARG A 141 -6.08 -1.49 -34.97
CA ARG A 141 -5.98 -2.84 -35.48
C ARG A 141 -4.65 -3.47 -35.08
N ARG A 142 -4.53 -4.75 -35.42
CA ARG A 142 -3.31 -5.52 -35.23
C ARG A 142 -2.10 -4.82 -35.88
N GLY A 143 -1.00 -4.77 -35.13
CA GLY A 143 0.30 -4.31 -35.64
C GLY A 143 0.77 -2.99 -35.05
N LEU A 144 1.54 -2.23 -35.84
CA LEU A 144 2.37 -1.13 -35.36
C LEU A 144 1.87 0.25 -35.80
N ASP A 145 0.56 0.42 -36.04
CA ASP A 145 0.00 1.67 -36.57
C ASP A 145 0.34 2.90 -35.71
N ALA A 146 0.36 2.78 -34.37
CA ALA A 146 0.78 3.85 -33.46
C ALA A 146 2.25 4.28 -33.60
N VAL A 147 3.11 3.46 -34.23
CA VAL A 147 4.54 3.76 -34.42
C VAL A 147 4.79 4.42 -35.78
N ARG A 148 3.87 4.31 -36.73
CA ARG A 148 4.11 4.70 -38.13
C ARG A 148 4.08 6.20 -38.34
N PRO A 149 5.11 6.80 -38.97
CA PRO A 149 5.03 8.18 -39.43
C PRO A 149 4.08 8.31 -40.62
N ASN A 150 3.56 9.52 -40.87
CA ASN A 150 2.84 9.84 -42.10
C ASN A 150 3.79 10.36 -43.20
N GLU A 151 5.01 9.84 -43.21
CA GLU A 151 6.04 10.13 -44.22
C GLU A 151 6.53 8.81 -44.80
N ARG A 152 6.73 8.76 -46.11
CA ARG A 152 7.22 7.56 -46.80
C ARG A 152 8.74 7.45 -46.79
N ILE A 153 9.44 8.58 -46.73
CA ILE A 153 10.90 8.65 -46.82
C ILE A 153 11.39 9.73 -45.86
N ASP A 154 12.05 9.31 -44.78
CA ASP A 154 12.86 10.14 -43.89
C ASP A 154 14.09 9.31 -43.47
N HIS A 155 15.27 9.77 -43.88
CA HIS A 155 16.54 9.09 -43.61
C HIS A 155 17.02 9.31 -42.15
N THR A 156 16.41 10.27 -41.45
CA THR A 156 16.70 10.57 -40.04
C THR A 156 15.79 9.80 -39.09
N TRP A 157 14.63 9.35 -39.57
CA TRP A 157 13.67 8.60 -38.76
C TRP A 157 14.22 7.22 -38.37
N ARG A 158 14.07 6.87 -37.09
CA ARG A 158 14.45 5.57 -36.53
C ARG A 158 13.49 5.15 -35.43
N CYS A 159 13.21 3.85 -35.37
CA CYS A 159 12.61 3.18 -34.22
C CYS A 159 13.59 2.13 -33.69
N THR A 160 13.87 2.17 -32.40
CA THR A 160 14.80 1.26 -31.74
C THR A 160 14.00 0.24 -30.94
N VAL A 161 14.07 -1.03 -31.32
CA VAL A 161 13.47 -2.14 -30.57
C VAL A 161 14.52 -2.69 -29.59
N ASN A 162 14.15 -2.81 -28.32
CA ASN A 162 14.97 -3.37 -27.24
C ASN A 162 14.08 -4.02 -26.17
N PHE A 163 14.34 -5.30 -25.88
CA PHE A 163 13.57 -6.08 -24.90
C PHE A 163 14.17 -6.12 -23.49
N SER A 164 15.19 -5.30 -23.21
CA SER A 164 15.79 -5.18 -21.88
C SER A 164 14.79 -4.65 -20.84
N ALA A 165 13.82 -3.84 -21.28
CA ALA A 165 12.78 -3.24 -20.45
C ALA A 165 11.41 -3.91 -20.59
N MET A 166 11.32 -5.15 -21.09
CA MET A 166 10.04 -5.82 -21.39
C MET A 166 9.08 -5.95 -20.20
N TYR A 167 9.61 -5.94 -18.97
CA TYR A 167 8.83 -5.99 -17.72
C TYR A 167 8.59 -4.60 -17.10
N ARG A 168 8.90 -3.52 -17.81
CA ARG A 168 8.57 -2.16 -17.36
C ARG A 168 7.07 -2.06 -17.14
N LEU A 169 6.68 -1.55 -15.98
CA LEU A 169 5.27 -1.38 -15.65
C LEU A 169 4.68 -0.23 -16.46
N TRP A 170 3.49 -0.44 -17.01
CA TRP A 170 2.68 0.64 -17.56
C TRP A 170 2.39 1.67 -16.47
N PRO A 171 2.51 2.99 -16.74
CA PRO A 171 2.18 4.00 -15.76
C PRO A 171 0.69 3.93 -15.42
N ASP A 172 0.37 3.65 -14.17
CA ASP A 172 -1.02 3.61 -13.68
C ASP A 172 -1.44 5.00 -13.18
N SER A 173 -1.58 5.95 -14.11
CA SER A 173 -2.07 7.29 -13.84
C SER A 173 -3.41 7.54 -14.53
N LYS A 174 -4.20 8.50 -14.02
CA LYS A 174 -5.47 8.90 -14.64
C LYS A 174 -5.30 9.32 -16.11
N ALA A 175 -4.15 9.92 -16.44
CA ALA A 175 -3.84 10.42 -17.78
C ALA A 175 -3.48 9.31 -18.79
N THR A 176 -3.00 8.16 -18.32
CA THR A 176 -2.54 7.02 -19.14
C THR A 176 -3.53 5.86 -19.14
N ARG A 177 -4.79 6.10 -18.74
CA ARG A 177 -5.85 5.09 -18.77
C ARG A 177 -6.15 4.68 -20.20
N LEU A 178 -5.99 3.39 -20.45
CA LEU A 178 -6.44 2.73 -21.68
C LEU A 178 -7.90 2.26 -21.52
N PRO A 179 -8.65 2.12 -22.63
CA PRO A 179 -10.05 1.74 -22.57
C PRO A 179 -10.25 0.30 -22.10
N PHE A 180 -9.21 -0.54 -22.15
CA PHE A 180 -9.21 -1.93 -21.69
C PHE A 180 -8.35 -2.11 -20.43
N ASP A 181 -8.55 -3.21 -19.69
CA ASP A 181 -7.72 -3.57 -18.54
C ASP A 181 -6.29 -3.86 -18.99
N VAL A 182 -5.30 -3.14 -18.44
CA VAL A 182 -3.89 -3.28 -18.83
C VAL A 182 -3.18 -4.42 -18.10
N ARG A 183 -3.79 -5.00 -17.06
CA ARG A 183 -3.15 -6.04 -16.24
C ARG A 183 -2.77 -7.25 -17.06
N GLY A 184 -1.49 -7.63 -17.00
CA GLY A 184 -0.93 -8.77 -17.73
C GLY A 184 -0.79 -8.60 -19.24
N ARG A 185 -0.99 -7.39 -19.77
CA ARG A 185 -1.18 -7.16 -21.23
C ARG A 185 -0.18 -6.19 -21.85
N MET A 186 0.70 -5.57 -21.08
CA MET A 186 1.62 -4.56 -21.57
C MET A 186 3.06 -5.08 -21.63
N MET A 187 3.76 -4.79 -22.73
CA MET A 187 5.18 -5.08 -22.89
C MET A 187 5.87 -3.86 -23.53
N CYS A 188 6.86 -3.28 -22.86
CA CYS A 188 7.69 -2.23 -23.45
C CYS A 188 8.69 -2.87 -24.42
N VAL A 189 8.70 -2.41 -25.67
CA VAL A 189 9.51 -3.02 -26.74
C VAL A 189 10.58 -2.11 -27.31
N GLY A 190 10.66 -0.85 -26.86
CA GLY A 190 11.70 0.07 -27.28
C GLY A 190 11.23 1.52 -27.32
N THR A 191 11.82 2.31 -28.22
CA THR A 191 11.54 3.73 -28.36
C THR A 191 11.52 4.18 -29.82
N ARG A 192 10.73 5.20 -30.12
CA ARG A 192 10.72 5.91 -31.41
C ARG A 192 10.89 7.39 -31.13
N LYS A 193 11.93 8.03 -31.66
CA LYS A 193 12.35 9.38 -31.23
C LYS A 193 12.50 9.41 -29.70
N GLU A 194 11.58 10.07 -29.01
CA GLU A 194 11.51 10.16 -27.56
C GLU A 194 10.23 9.48 -26.99
N GLU A 195 9.44 8.81 -27.83
CA GLU A 195 8.26 8.06 -27.41
C GLU A 195 8.66 6.63 -27.00
N ASP A 196 8.15 6.17 -25.86
CA ASP A 196 8.20 4.77 -25.46
C ASP A 196 7.22 3.97 -26.34
N VAL A 197 7.68 2.85 -26.88
CA VAL A 197 6.88 1.95 -27.72
C VAL A 197 6.50 0.71 -26.92
N TRP A 198 5.21 0.43 -26.89
CA TRP A 198 4.61 -0.68 -26.16
C TRP A 198 3.82 -1.57 -27.11
N ILE A 199 3.77 -2.86 -26.80
CA ILE A 199 2.82 -3.80 -27.37
C ILE A 199 1.78 -4.12 -26.30
N ALA A 200 0.53 -3.82 -26.61
CA ALA A 200 -0.63 -4.19 -25.82
C ALA A 200 -1.29 -5.42 -26.44
N MET A 201 -1.47 -6.48 -25.65
CA MET A 201 -2.29 -7.64 -26.04
C MET A 201 -3.75 -7.34 -25.69
N VAL A 202 -4.46 -6.69 -26.60
CA VAL A 202 -5.85 -6.25 -26.39
C VAL A 202 -6.81 -7.41 -26.60
N PRO A 203 -7.97 -7.46 -25.90
CA PRO A 203 -9.01 -8.44 -26.20
C PRO A 203 -9.43 -8.37 -27.66
N ASN A 204 -9.69 -9.49 -28.32
CA ASN A 204 -10.09 -9.47 -29.74
C ASN A 204 -11.38 -8.67 -29.97
N GLU A 205 -12.29 -8.69 -29.01
CA GLU A 205 -13.53 -7.92 -28.99
C GLU A 205 -13.28 -6.40 -29.03
N TRP A 206 -12.09 -5.96 -28.60
CA TRP A 206 -11.70 -4.55 -28.66
C TRP A 206 -11.51 -4.07 -30.10
N LEU A 207 -11.17 -4.97 -31.02
CA LEU A 207 -10.99 -4.66 -32.43
C LEU A 207 -12.31 -4.68 -33.22
N ASP A 208 -13.38 -5.21 -32.64
CA ASP A 208 -14.71 -5.26 -33.25
C ASP A 208 -15.51 -3.99 -32.89
N PRO A 209 -15.65 -3.01 -33.82
CA PRO A 209 -16.31 -1.74 -33.52
C PRO A 209 -17.77 -1.89 -33.08
N ASP A 210 -18.44 -2.97 -33.47
CA ASP A 210 -19.85 -3.24 -33.16
C ASP A 210 -20.02 -4.01 -31.84
N HIS A 211 -18.91 -4.41 -31.20
CA HIS A 211 -18.97 -5.18 -29.98
C HIS A 211 -19.59 -4.36 -28.81
N PRO A 212 -20.56 -4.90 -28.05
CA PRO A 212 -21.22 -4.18 -26.95
C PRO A 212 -20.26 -3.60 -25.91
N PHE A 213 -19.11 -4.24 -25.69
CA PHE A 213 -18.07 -3.74 -24.78
C PHE A 213 -17.42 -2.42 -25.23
N ASN A 214 -17.37 -2.13 -26.53
CA ASN A 214 -16.91 -0.83 -27.01
C ASN A 214 -17.92 0.28 -26.67
N ALA A 215 -19.21 -0.04 -26.58
CA ALA A 215 -20.24 0.90 -26.13
C ALA A 215 -20.27 1.05 -24.60
N THR A 216 -20.09 -0.04 -23.84
CA THR A 216 -20.15 -0.01 -22.37
C THR A 216 -18.83 0.36 -21.68
N GLY A 217 -17.69 0.19 -22.37
CA GLY A 217 -16.35 0.41 -21.81
C GLY A 217 -15.91 -0.62 -20.76
N VAL A 218 -16.63 -1.74 -20.62
CA VAL A 218 -16.34 -2.79 -19.65
C VAL A 218 -15.70 -3.99 -20.35
N TRP A 219 -14.46 -4.34 -19.95
CA TRP A 219 -13.66 -5.38 -20.60
C TRP A 219 -13.36 -6.56 -19.66
N PRO A 220 -13.15 -7.77 -20.21
CA PRO A 220 -12.70 -8.92 -19.43
C PRO A 220 -11.37 -8.62 -18.71
N GLN A 221 -11.36 -8.77 -17.38
CA GLN A 221 -10.18 -8.55 -16.56
C GLN A 221 -9.29 -9.80 -16.53
N LEU A 222 -7.98 -9.63 -16.64
CA LEU A 222 -7.05 -10.72 -16.32
C LEU A 222 -6.78 -10.74 -14.82
N THR A 223 -6.59 -11.92 -14.25
CA THR A 223 -6.25 -12.12 -12.83
C THR A 223 -4.79 -11.78 -12.51
N GLN A 224 -4.17 -10.86 -13.26
CA GLN A 224 -2.76 -10.50 -13.10
C GLN A 224 -2.63 -9.30 -12.15
N PRO A 225 -1.63 -9.30 -11.23
CA PRO A 225 -1.47 -8.23 -10.25
C PRO A 225 -0.82 -6.96 -10.82
N THR A 226 -0.15 -7.05 -11.98
CA THR A 226 0.60 -5.96 -12.59
C THR A 226 0.20 -5.76 -14.05
N SER A 227 0.53 -4.60 -14.63
CA SER A 227 0.31 -4.29 -16.05
C SER A 227 1.24 -5.04 -17.00
N ALA A 228 2.44 -5.40 -16.54
CA ALA A 228 3.40 -6.15 -17.35
C ALA A 228 2.89 -7.55 -17.68
N MET A 229 3.14 -8.01 -18.91
CA MET A 229 2.91 -9.40 -19.28
C MET A 229 3.71 -10.37 -18.40
N SER A 230 3.18 -11.58 -18.20
CA SER A 230 3.95 -12.65 -17.55
C SER A 230 5.21 -12.98 -18.38
N SER A 231 6.25 -13.51 -17.74
CA SER A 231 7.49 -13.93 -18.44
C SER A 231 7.20 -14.85 -19.61
N LYS A 232 6.30 -15.83 -19.41
CA LYS A 232 5.83 -16.74 -20.45
C LYS A 232 5.21 -15.99 -21.64
N HIS A 233 4.26 -15.08 -21.38
CA HIS A 233 3.54 -14.35 -22.42
C HIS A 233 4.44 -13.35 -23.17
N ALA A 234 5.32 -12.64 -22.46
CA ALA A 234 6.29 -11.74 -23.07
C ALA A 234 7.23 -12.49 -24.03
N LEU A 235 7.75 -13.66 -23.61
CA LEU A 235 8.58 -14.50 -24.46
C LEU A 235 7.85 -15.02 -25.70
N MET A 236 6.55 -15.32 -25.63
CA MET A 236 5.76 -15.69 -26.81
C MET A 236 5.72 -14.56 -27.84
N VAL A 237 5.44 -13.32 -27.40
CA VAL A 237 5.40 -12.16 -28.30
C VAL A 237 6.80 -11.87 -28.88
N ILE A 238 7.85 -12.01 -28.08
CA ILE A 238 9.25 -11.88 -28.55
C ILE A 238 9.60 -12.92 -29.60
N MET A 239 9.12 -14.16 -29.47
CA MET A 239 9.32 -15.20 -30.49
C MET A 239 8.62 -14.85 -31.81
N PHE A 240 7.47 -14.17 -31.76
CA PHE A 240 6.84 -13.63 -32.97
C PHE A 240 7.68 -12.51 -33.60
N PHE A 241 8.21 -11.56 -32.82
CA PHE A 241 9.16 -10.57 -33.33
C PHE A 241 10.37 -11.23 -33.99
N ALA A 242 10.92 -12.27 -33.36
CA ALA A 242 12.05 -13.00 -33.91
C ALA A 242 11.71 -13.68 -35.25
N HIS A 243 10.55 -14.31 -35.34
CA HIS A 243 10.07 -14.89 -36.59
C HIS A 243 9.89 -13.84 -37.69
N ALA A 244 9.28 -12.70 -37.37
CA ALA A 244 9.07 -11.62 -38.33
C ALA A 244 10.41 -11.02 -38.82
N PHE A 245 11.37 -10.78 -37.92
CA PHE A 245 12.68 -10.26 -38.31
C PHE A 245 13.51 -11.20 -39.20
N ASP A 246 13.43 -12.51 -38.93
CA ASP A 246 14.05 -13.55 -39.77
C ASP A 246 13.41 -13.58 -41.16
N ASP A 247 12.09 -13.54 -41.25
CA ASP A 247 11.37 -13.53 -42.53
C ASP A 247 11.62 -12.25 -43.35
N MET A 248 11.74 -11.11 -42.67
CA MET A 248 12.18 -9.84 -43.27
C MET A 248 13.64 -9.86 -43.75
N ARG A 249 14.41 -10.90 -43.42
CA ARG A 249 15.86 -11.01 -43.67
C ARG A 249 16.64 -9.84 -43.09
N LEU A 250 16.27 -9.39 -41.89
CA LEU A 250 16.99 -8.34 -41.20
C LEU A 250 18.42 -8.83 -40.88
N HIS A 251 19.44 -8.04 -41.20
CA HIS A 251 20.84 -8.45 -41.12
C HIS A 251 21.22 -8.95 -39.70
N ASP A 252 21.96 -10.06 -39.63
CA ASP A 252 22.35 -10.77 -38.40
C ASP A 252 21.17 -11.21 -37.52
N PHE A 253 20.05 -11.61 -38.11
CA PHE A 253 18.92 -12.16 -37.36
C PHE A 253 18.55 -13.53 -37.91
N ALA A 254 18.45 -14.52 -37.03
CA ALA A 254 17.98 -15.85 -37.36
C ALA A 254 16.96 -16.33 -36.32
N CYS A 255 15.89 -16.97 -36.78
CA CYS A 255 14.90 -17.67 -35.95
C CYS A 255 14.93 -19.16 -36.27
N ARG A 256 15.72 -19.92 -35.51
CA ARG A 256 16.01 -21.34 -35.76
C ARG A 256 14.86 -22.25 -35.35
N ASP A 257 14.15 -21.88 -34.29
CA ASP A 257 12.97 -22.59 -33.79
C ASP A 257 11.86 -21.57 -33.51
N LYS A 258 10.74 -21.69 -34.22
CA LYS A 258 9.59 -20.78 -34.09
C LYS A 258 8.86 -20.94 -32.76
N TYR A 259 8.88 -22.15 -32.18
CA TYR A 259 8.11 -22.49 -30.99
C TYR A 259 8.94 -23.38 -30.05
N PRO A 260 9.95 -22.80 -29.36
CA PRO A 260 10.74 -23.57 -28.39
C PRO A 260 9.83 -24.25 -27.36
N GLU A 261 10.08 -25.53 -27.10
CA GLU A 261 9.28 -26.35 -26.20
C GLU A 261 9.22 -25.77 -24.78
N ILE A 262 10.35 -25.20 -24.33
CA ILE A 262 10.50 -24.55 -23.02
C ILE A 262 10.63 -23.04 -23.21
N LEU A 263 9.67 -22.26 -22.72
CA LEU A 263 9.68 -20.80 -22.77
C LEU A 263 10.53 -20.19 -21.64
N THR A 264 11.85 -20.26 -21.79
CA THR A 264 12.80 -19.55 -20.93
C THR A 264 13.64 -18.59 -21.76
N ARG A 265 14.17 -17.53 -21.13
CA ARG A 265 15.06 -16.57 -21.82
C ARG A 265 16.25 -17.26 -22.50
N ARG A 266 16.79 -18.29 -21.87
CA ARG A 266 17.87 -19.12 -22.43
C ARG A 266 17.41 -19.88 -23.68
N ALA A 267 16.27 -20.57 -23.63
CA ALA A 267 15.75 -21.29 -24.79
C ALA A 267 15.43 -20.35 -25.95
N VAL A 268 14.90 -19.15 -25.66
CA VAL A 268 14.68 -18.11 -26.70
C VAL A 268 16.01 -17.64 -27.31
N ASN A 269 17.08 -17.52 -26.53
CA ASN A 269 18.42 -17.23 -27.05
C ASN A 269 19.03 -18.38 -27.87
N ASP A 270 18.74 -19.63 -27.50
CA ASP A 270 19.23 -20.78 -28.26
C ASP A 270 18.49 -20.88 -29.60
N ALA A 271 17.20 -20.54 -29.60
CA ALA A 271 16.32 -20.50 -30.77
C ALA A 271 16.52 -19.26 -31.66
N THR A 272 16.97 -18.12 -31.12
CA THR A 272 16.98 -16.83 -31.84
C THR A 272 18.15 -15.94 -31.41
N ASP A 273 18.53 -14.99 -32.26
CA ASP A 273 19.57 -14.00 -31.92
C ASP A 273 18.98 -12.68 -31.34
N ILE A 274 17.79 -12.72 -30.71
CA ILE A 274 17.00 -11.52 -30.39
C ILE A 274 17.53 -10.68 -29.21
N PHE A 275 18.03 -11.30 -28.13
CA PHE A 275 18.40 -10.55 -26.92
C PHE A 275 19.84 -10.06 -26.89
N TYR A 276 20.78 -10.86 -27.41
CA TYR A 276 22.21 -10.63 -27.23
C TYR A 276 22.99 -10.83 -28.52
N ARG A 277 24.05 -10.02 -28.69
CA ARG A 277 25.18 -10.31 -29.57
C ARG A 277 26.38 -10.70 -28.70
N PRO A 278 27.31 -11.53 -29.20
CA PRO A 278 28.55 -11.81 -28.49
C PRO A 278 29.26 -10.49 -28.08
N GLY A 279 29.35 -10.23 -26.78
CA GLY A 279 29.97 -9.02 -26.21
C GLY A 279 29.04 -7.87 -25.85
N GLU A 280 27.73 -7.96 -26.11
CA GLU A 280 26.74 -6.92 -25.77
C GLU A 280 25.84 -7.35 -24.60
N ALA A 281 25.59 -6.44 -23.65
CA ALA A 281 24.68 -6.69 -22.52
C ALA A 281 23.20 -6.62 -22.91
N SER A 282 22.86 -6.01 -24.05
CA SER A 282 21.51 -5.97 -24.64
C SER A 282 21.59 -5.53 -26.10
N ARG A 283 20.83 -6.17 -26.99
CA ARG A 283 20.79 -5.81 -28.42
C ARG A 283 19.79 -4.67 -28.67
N ASN A 284 20.23 -3.61 -29.36
CA ASN A 284 19.36 -2.57 -29.92
C ASN A 284 19.12 -2.85 -31.41
N ILE A 285 17.86 -3.02 -31.81
CA ILE A 285 17.48 -3.28 -33.20
C ILE A 285 16.92 -1.97 -33.78
N ASN A 286 17.68 -1.31 -34.65
CA ASN A 286 17.27 -0.05 -35.27
C ASN A 286 16.52 -0.33 -36.57
N LEU A 287 15.26 0.08 -36.64
CA LEU A 287 14.39 -0.03 -37.80
C LEU A 287 14.30 1.33 -38.51
N ARG A 288 14.49 1.34 -39.82
CA ARG A 288 14.13 2.48 -40.70
C ARG A 288 12.64 2.40 -41.03
N ILE A 289 12.09 3.43 -41.68
CA ILE A 289 10.66 3.44 -42.08
C ILE A 289 10.30 2.20 -42.89
N VAL A 290 11.11 1.83 -43.90
CA VAL A 290 10.85 0.65 -44.74
C VAL A 290 10.87 -0.65 -43.92
N ASP A 291 11.80 -0.77 -42.97
CA ASP A 291 11.88 -1.96 -42.11
C ASP A 291 10.67 -2.02 -41.15
N LEU A 292 10.22 -0.87 -40.61
CA LEU A 292 9.02 -0.78 -39.77
C LEU A 292 7.76 -1.13 -40.56
N GLU A 293 7.59 -0.60 -41.77
CA GLU A 293 6.43 -0.88 -42.63
C GLU A 293 6.33 -2.38 -42.93
N THR A 294 7.46 -3.00 -43.31
CA THR A 294 7.51 -4.45 -43.53
C THR A 294 7.17 -5.21 -42.25
N LEU A 295 7.72 -4.82 -41.11
CA LEU A 295 7.38 -5.45 -39.82
C LEU A 295 5.89 -5.29 -39.49
N HIS A 296 5.32 -4.12 -39.72
CA HIS A 296 3.90 -3.84 -39.50
C HIS A 296 3.00 -4.74 -40.36
N GLU A 297 3.33 -4.91 -41.64
CA GLU A 297 2.64 -5.82 -42.55
C GLU A 297 2.71 -7.26 -42.04
N ARG A 298 3.89 -7.71 -41.59
CA ARG A 298 4.06 -9.04 -40.94
C ARG A 298 3.19 -9.23 -39.72
N PHE A 299 3.02 -8.19 -38.88
CA PHE A 299 2.07 -8.24 -37.76
C PHE A 299 0.64 -8.46 -38.23
N ILE A 300 0.20 -7.78 -39.30
CA ILE A 300 -1.17 -7.90 -39.82
C ILE A 300 -1.38 -9.29 -40.42
N GLU A 301 -0.50 -9.70 -41.32
CA GLU A 301 -0.66 -10.88 -42.17
C GLU A 301 -0.34 -12.18 -41.41
N ASP A 302 0.79 -12.23 -40.70
CA ASP A 302 1.35 -13.51 -40.23
C ASP A 302 0.92 -13.88 -38.82
N TRP A 303 0.50 -12.93 -37.97
CA TRP A 303 0.18 -13.22 -36.56
C TRP A 303 -0.93 -14.27 -36.40
N GLY A 304 -2.00 -14.16 -37.19
CA GLY A 304 -3.14 -15.06 -37.09
C GLY A 304 -2.73 -16.51 -37.39
N ASP A 305 -2.01 -16.69 -38.49
CA ASP A 305 -1.50 -17.99 -38.92
C ASP A 305 -0.43 -18.52 -37.96
N TRP A 306 0.44 -17.65 -37.46
CA TRP A 306 1.47 -18.00 -36.47
C TRP A 306 0.84 -18.45 -35.14
N VAL A 307 -0.23 -17.80 -34.67
CA VAL A 307 -0.96 -18.26 -33.47
C VAL A 307 -1.69 -19.57 -33.74
N ALA A 308 -2.32 -19.72 -34.91
CA ALA A 308 -3.02 -20.97 -35.27
C ALA A 308 -2.06 -22.18 -35.29
N GLN A 309 -0.85 -21.98 -35.83
CA GLN A 309 0.20 -23.01 -35.92
C GLN A 309 0.93 -23.25 -34.59
N ALA A 310 0.77 -22.38 -33.58
CA ALA A 310 1.43 -22.55 -32.29
C ALA A 310 1.04 -23.88 -31.62
N PRO A 311 1.98 -24.55 -30.92
CA PRO A 311 1.72 -25.84 -30.30
C PRO A 311 0.72 -25.72 -29.13
N ALA A 312 0.04 -26.82 -28.79
CA ALA A 312 -1.01 -26.82 -27.75
C ALA A 312 -0.58 -26.19 -26.40
N PRO A 313 0.65 -26.40 -25.87
CA PRO A 313 1.08 -25.76 -24.62
C PRO A 313 1.09 -24.23 -24.64
N TRP A 314 1.29 -23.62 -25.83
CA TRP A 314 1.28 -22.17 -26.00
C TRP A 314 -0.14 -21.59 -26.02
N LYS A 315 -1.13 -22.41 -26.37
CA LYS A 315 -2.56 -22.04 -26.45
C LYS A 315 -3.36 -22.42 -25.20
N ALA A 316 -2.75 -23.15 -24.26
CA ALA A 316 -3.42 -23.76 -23.12
C ALA A 316 -4.15 -22.76 -22.21
N ASP A 317 -3.60 -21.55 -22.03
CA ASP A 317 -4.20 -20.48 -21.22
C ASP A 317 -5.05 -19.49 -22.03
N ARG A 318 -5.25 -19.78 -23.32
CA ARG A 318 -5.96 -18.97 -24.31
C ARG A 318 -5.44 -17.54 -24.51
N PHE A 319 -4.33 -17.14 -23.88
CA PHE A 319 -3.85 -15.75 -23.95
C PHE A 319 -3.59 -15.29 -25.39
N LEU A 320 -2.96 -16.12 -26.23
CA LEU A 320 -2.74 -15.80 -27.65
C LEU A 320 -4.01 -15.89 -28.51
N LEU A 321 -5.01 -16.66 -28.06
CA LEU A 321 -6.26 -16.88 -28.80
C LEU A 321 -7.25 -15.75 -28.57
N ASP A 322 -7.33 -15.26 -27.33
CA ASP A 322 -8.32 -14.27 -26.90
C ASP A 322 -7.81 -12.83 -27.06
N ASN A 323 -6.53 -12.64 -27.41
CA ASN A 323 -5.90 -11.32 -27.48
C ASN A 323 -5.06 -11.12 -28.74
N THR A 324 -5.03 -9.89 -29.23
CA THR A 324 -4.31 -9.47 -30.43
C THR A 324 -3.28 -8.37 -30.11
N PRO A 325 -2.07 -8.38 -30.70
CA PRO A 325 -1.06 -7.36 -30.46
C PRO A 325 -1.40 -6.06 -31.19
N VAL A 326 -1.45 -4.96 -30.43
CA VAL A 326 -1.63 -3.59 -30.91
C VAL A 326 -0.51 -2.73 -30.34
N ALA A 327 0.12 -1.92 -31.17
CA ALA A 327 1.09 -0.95 -30.69
C ALA A 327 0.43 0.22 -29.97
N VAL A 328 1.06 0.63 -28.88
CA VAL A 328 0.77 1.87 -28.16
C VAL A 328 2.08 2.64 -28.07
N THR A 329 2.08 3.90 -28.49
CA THR A 329 3.21 4.80 -28.20
C THR A 329 2.80 5.82 -27.18
N MET A 330 3.76 6.23 -26.35
CA MET A 330 3.52 7.21 -25.31
C MET A 330 4.78 8.04 -25.10
N ARG A 331 4.63 9.35 -25.06
CA ARG A 331 5.70 10.28 -24.67
C ARG A 331 5.17 11.25 -23.64
N TYR A 332 5.82 11.25 -22.49
CA TYR A 332 5.48 12.12 -21.38
C TYR A 332 6.63 13.11 -21.06
N GLY A 333 6.28 14.26 -20.49
CA GLY A 333 7.22 15.19 -19.85
C GLY A 333 7.98 16.05 -20.85
N GLN A 334 7.50 16.13 -22.08
CA GLN A 334 8.16 16.87 -23.16
C GLN A 334 8.30 18.35 -22.80
N ASN A 335 7.30 18.89 -22.06
CA ASN A 335 7.11 20.33 -21.91
C ASN A 335 7.30 21.03 -23.25
N GLN A 336 6.79 20.42 -24.34
CA GLN A 336 7.03 20.90 -25.69
C GLN A 336 6.12 22.11 -25.91
N PRO A 337 6.65 23.32 -26.17
CA PRO A 337 5.82 24.47 -26.45
C PRO A 337 4.91 24.20 -27.66
N VAL A 338 3.65 24.60 -27.56
CA VAL A 338 2.68 24.55 -28.66
C VAL A 338 2.06 25.92 -28.86
N LEU A 339 1.69 26.21 -30.10
CA LEU A 339 1.20 27.52 -30.55
C LEU A 339 2.22 28.62 -30.31
N VAL A 340 3.51 28.30 -30.51
CA VAL A 340 4.55 29.31 -30.40
C VAL A 340 4.32 30.35 -31.50
N PRO A 341 4.31 31.65 -31.16
CA PRO A 341 4.16 32.71 -32.16
C PRO A 341 5.16 32.53 -33.30
N ASN A 342 4.69 32.66 -34.54
CA ASN A 342 5.44 32.43 -35.79
C ASN A 342 5.79 30.96 -36.12
N CYS A 343 5.53 30.00 -35.24
CA CYS A 343 5.79 28.58 -35.50
C CYS A 343 4.53 27.74 -35.74
N ILE A 344 3.33 28.34 -35.64
CA ILE A 344 2.04 27.64 -35.80
C ILE A 344 1.95 26.83 -37.10
N THR A 345 2.43 27.39 -38.23
CA THR A 345 2.39 26.69 -39.52
C THR A 345 3.39 25.51 -39.56
N PRO A 346 4.68 25.70 -39.21
CA PRO A 346 5.62 24.58 -39.03
C PRO A 346 5.14 23.50 -38.04
N GLU A 347 4.58 23.88 -36.89
CA GLU A 347 4.03 22.95 -35.90
C GLU A 347 2.91 22.12 -36.52
N ARG A 348 1.94 22.77 -37.17
CA ARG A 348 0.84 22.09 -37.88
C ARG A 348 1.35 21.10 -38.93
N GLN A 349 2.38 21.46 -39.70
CA GLN A 349 3.01 20.56 -40.66
C GLN A 349 3.77 19.42 -39.99
N SER A 350 4.37 19.65 -38.81
CA SER A 350 5.01 18.60 -38.02
C SER A 350 3.99 17.56 -37.57
N TRP A 351 2.85 18.00 -37.01
CA TRP A 351 1.76 17.12 -36.59
C TRP A 351 1.21 16.27 -37.74
N LYS A 352 1.09 16.85 -38.94
CA LYS A 352 0.67 16.12 -40.14
C LYS A 352 1.60 14.95 -40.49
N ARG A 353 2.90 15.13 -40.28
CA ARG A 353 3.96 14.20 -40.68
C ARG A 353 4.28 13.18 -39.59
N ASP A 354 3.99 13.51 -38.34
CA ASP A 354 4.47 12.74 -37.19
C ASP A 354 3.83 11.36 -37.06
N HIS A 355 2.52 11.22 -37.24
CA HIS A 355 1.82 9.94 -37.13
C HIS A 355 0.81 9.77 -38.24
N LYS A 356 0.58 8.53 -38.68
CA LYS A 356 -0.48 8.21 -39.64
C LYS A 356 -1.80 7.97 -38.91
N TYR A 357 -2.64 9.00 -38.86
CA TYR A 357 -3.87 9.02 -38.06
C TYR A 357 -5.02 8.14 -38.60
N ASP A 358 -4.93 7.63 -39.83
CA ASP A 358 -5.99 6.81 -40.46
C ASP A 358 -6.36 5.55 -39.66
N HIS A 359 -5.37 4.97 -38.97
CA HIS A 359 -5.45 3.73 -38.19
C HIS A 359 -5.14 3.95 -36.71
N ILE A 360 -5.35 5.16 -36.23
CA ILE A 360 -5.31 5.47 -34.80
C ILE A 360 -6.73 5.40 -34.29
N LYS A 361 -6.99 4.52 -33.30
CA LYS A 361 -8.29 4.45 -32.64
C LYS A 361 -8.44 5.59 -31.66
N GLN A 362 -7.42 5.78 -30.85
CA GLN A 362 -7.45 6.74 -29.76
C GLN A 362 -6.17 7.57 -29.75
N PHE A 363 -6.36 8.87 -29.57
CA PHE A 363 -5.30 9.82 -29.29
C PHE A 363 -5.56 10.48 -27.94
N THR A 364 -4.67 10.26 -26.98
CA THR A 364 -4.71 10.93 -25.68
C THR A 364 -3.59 11.96 -25.61
N PHE A 365 -3.90 13.16 -25.13
CA PHE A 365 -2.89 14.21 -25.00
C PHE A 365 -3.18 15.13 -23.81
N SER A 366 -2.12 15.67 -23.21
CA SER A 366 -2.21 16.64 -22.11
C SER A 366 -1.68 17.98 -22.56
N VAL A 367 -2.50 19.02 -22.40
CA VAL A 367 -2.13 20.41 -22.68
C VAL A 367 -2.04 21.16 -21.36
N ALA A 368 -0.86 21.70 -21.09
CA ALA A 368 -0.63 22.58 -19.96
C ALA A 368 -0.58 24.03 -20.40
N SER A 369 -1.44 24.86 -19.80
CA SER A 369 -1.47 26.30 -20.01
C SER A 369 -0.96 26.99 -18.77
N HIS A 370 -0.05 27.96 -18.96
CA HIS A 370 0.37 28.81 -17.86
C HIS A 370 -0.54 30.02 -17.79
N ILE A 371 -1.04 30.34 -16.60
CA ILE A 371 -1.79 31.56 -16.34
C ILE A 371 -1.03 32.34 -15.27
N SER A 372 -0.56 33.52 -15.65
CA SER A 372 0.09 34.48 -14.75
C SER A 372 -0.90 35.58 -14.41
N PHE A 373 -0.66 36.27 -13.30
CA PHE A 373 -1.34 37.52 -13.00
C PHE A 373 -0.33 38.65 -13.15
N LEU A 374 -0.73 39.72 -13.82
CA LEU A 374 0.10 40.89 -14.06
C LEU A 374 -0.49 42.05 -13.27
N LYS A 375 0.33 42.68 -12.44
CA LYS A 375 0.06 43.97 -11.81
C LYS A 375 0.60 45.05 -12.75
N VAL A 376 -0.30 45.74 -13.43
CA VAL A 376 0.03 46.69 -14.50
C VAL A 376 0.16 48.09 -13.91
N ASP A 377 1.29 48.75 -14.15
CA ASP A 377 1.49 50.13 -13.69
C ASP A 377 0.97 51.11 -14.73
N GLU A 378 1.19 50.80 -16.01
CA GLU A 378 0.88 51.67 -17.13
C GLU A 378 0.29 50.87 -18.30
N TRP A 379 -0.72 51.43 -18.94
CA TRP A 379 -1.38 50.86 -20.12
C TRP A 379 -1.07 51.68 -21.37
N GLU A 380 -0.87 51.00 -22.50
CA GLU A 380 -0.80 51.60 -23.83
C GLU A 380 -2.05 51.23 -24.63
N GLU A 381 -2.82 52.23 -25.07
CA GLU A 381 -3.97 52.03 -25.98
C GLU A 381 -3.48 51.59 -27.36
N LEU A 382 -4.04 50.48 -27.87
CA LEU A 382 -3.75 50.02 -29.22
C LEU A 382 -4.53 50.86 -30.26
N PRO A 383 -3.97 51.14 -31.44
CA PRO A 383 -4.63 51.95 -32.46
C PRO A 383 -6.00 51.38 -32.85
N ARG A 384 -7.09 52.12 -32.59
CA ARG A 384 -8.46 51.66 -32.85
C ARG A 384 -8.70 51.22 -34.29
N ALA A 385 -8.07 51.89 -35.24
CA ALA A 385 -8.15 51.56 -36.67
C ALA A 385 -7.61 50.15 -36.97
N GLU A 386 -6.51 49.74 -36.32
CA GLU A 386 -5.93 48.40 -36.51
C GLU A 386 -6.80 47.32 -35.90
N ILE A 387 -7.37 47.57 -34.71
CA ILE A 387 -8.28 46.64 -34.04
C ILE A 387 -9.56 46.48 -34.86
N ALA A 388 -10.17 47.58 -35.30
CA ALA A 388 -11.39 47.56 -36.10
C ALA A 388 -11.19 46.87 -37.46
N ALA A 389 -10.00 47.02 -38.08
CA ALA A 389 -9.66 46.30 -39.30
C ALA A 389 -9.59 44.77 -39.08
N LYS A 390 -9.11 44.33 -37.92
CA LYS A 390 -9.02 42.91 -37.56
C LYS A 390 -10.37 42.32 -37.10
N TYR A 391 -11.19 43.13 -36.43
CA TYR A 391 -12.49 42.75 -35.88
C TYR A 391 -13.59 43.66 -36.43
N PRO A 392 -14.08 43.41 -37.66
CA PRO A 392 -15.07 44.27 -38.31
C PRO A 392 -16.43 44.26 -37.58
N ILE A 393 -16.70 43.20 -36.81
CA ILE A 393 -17.86 43.08 -35.94
C ILE A 393 -17.34 42.74 -34.54
N ALA A 394 -17.70 43.58 -33.58
CA ALA A 394 -17.42 43.39 -32.15
C ALA A 394 -18.73 43.49 -31.36
N TYR A 395 -18.71 43.01 -30.14
CA TYR A 395 -19.86 42.96 -29.24
C TYR A 395 -19.53 43.52 -27.86
N ASP A 396 -20.52 44.05 -27.15
CA ASP A 396 -20.39 44.57 -25.78
C ASP A 396 -20.44 43.47 -24.69
N SER A 397 -20.90 42.27 -25.03
CA SER A 397 -20.93 41.11 -24.14
C SER A 397 -20.37 39.85 -24.82
N HIS A 398 -19.81 38.96 -24.02
CA HIS A 398 -19.34 37.65 -24.45
C HIS A 398 -20.49 36.63 -24.58
N GLU A 399 -21.62 36.89 -23.94
CA GLU A 399 -22.79 36.01 -23.94
C GLU A 399 -23.61 36.21 -25.22
N PRO A 400 -23.80 35.15 -26.02
CA PRO A 400 -24.51 35.25 -27.30
C PRO A 400 -25.93 35.83 -27.21
N ASP A 401 -26.63 35.57 -26.10
CA ASP A 401 -28.06 35.88 -25.95
C ASP A 401 -28.34 37.34 -25.57
N VAL A 402 -27.35 38.03 -24.97
CA VAL A 402 -27.52 39.41 -24.48
C VAL A 402 -26.62 40.42 -25.19
N ARG A 403 -25.66 39.96 -25.99
CA ARG A 403 -24.68 40.82 -26.65
C ARG A 403 -25.27 41.67 -27.78
N ARG A 404 -24.79 42.90 -27.91
CA ARG A 404 -25.14 43.85 -28.97
C ARG A 404 -23.90 44.21 -29.80
N PRO A 405 -24.03 44.37 -31.12
CA PRO A 405 -22.90 44.77 -31.96
C PRO A 405 -22.47 46.20 -31.63
N VAL A 406 -21.16 46.42 -31.54
CA VAL A 406 -20.55 47.73 -31.27
C VAL A 406 -19.53 48.08 -32.36
N ASN A 407 -19.45 49.37 -32.69
CA ASN A 407 -18.43 49.88 -33.61
C ASN A 407 -17.19 50.31 -32.82
N LEU A 408 -16.09 49.54 -32.92
CA LEU A 408 -14.85 49.79 -32.17
C LEU A 408 -14.20 51.17 -32.41
N LEU A 409 -14.46 51.82 -33.54
CA LEU A 409 -13.96 53.18 -33.79
C LEU A 409 -14.60 54.22 -32.86
N HIS A 410 -15.87 54.00 -32.49
CA HIS A 410 -16.67 54.92 -31.68
C HIS A 410 -17.03 54.38 -30.31
N TYR A 411 -16.76 53.09 -30.04
CA TYR A 411 -17.02 52.47 -28.76
C TYR A 411 -16.07 53.04 -27.70
N ALA A 412 -16.62 53.63 -26.64
CA ALA A 412 -15.85 54.25 -25.57
C ALA A 412 -14.89 53.23 -24.94
N PHE A 413 -13.73 53.71 -24.50
CA PHE A 413 -12.72 52.84 -23.89
C PHE A 413 -13.05 52.60 -22.41
N GLU A 414 -13.39 53.67 -21.70
CA GLU A 414 -13.86 53.65 -20.32
C GLU A 414 -15.32 54.05 -20.27
N ASP A 415 -16.01 53.61 -19.23
CA ASP A 415 -17.33 54.10 -18.88
C ASP A 415 -17.23 55.42 -18.08
N ALA A 416 -18.36 55.89 -17.53
CA ALA A 416 -18.40 57.13 -16.77
C ALA A 416 -17.66 57.07 -15.42
N PHE A 417 -17.32 55.88 -14.93
CA PHE A 417 -16.61 55.65 -13.67
C PHE A 417 -15.11 55.43 -13.89
N GLY A 418 -14.65 55.42 -15.15
CA GLY A 418 -13.28 55.10 -15.51
C GLY A 418 -13.04 53.59 -15.66
N ASP A 419 -14.10 52.78 -15.71
CA ASP A 419 -13.98 51.34 -15.85
C ASP A 419 -13.84 50.94 -17.32
N ILE A 420 -12.86 50.07 -17.61
CA ILE A 420 -12.58 49.63 -18.98
C ILE A 420 -13.77 48.86 -19.57
N LEU A 421 -14.40 49.44 -20.59
CA LEU A 421 -15.44 48.82 -21.39
C LEU A 421 -14.85 47.74 -22.30
N GLN A 422 -15.23 46.50 -22.00
CA GLN A 422 -14.79 45.32 -22.74
C GLN A 422 -15.51 45.21 -24.08
N ALA A 423 -14.78 44.74 -25.09
CA ALA A 423 -15.35 44.35 -26.37
C ALA A 423 -15.01 42.88 -26.66
N TYR A 424 -15.89 42.20 -27.35
CA TYR A 424 -15.79 40.76 -27.62
C TYR A 424 -15.96 40.47 -29.11
N ASP A 425 -15.31 39.41 -29.59
CA ASP A 425 -15.51 38.93 -30.96
C ASP A 425 -16.79 38.06 -31.06
N LYS A 426 -17.08 37.60 -32.29
CA LYS A 426 -18.25 36.76 -32.57
C LYS A 426 -18.26 35.43 -31.79
N ASP A 427 -17.12 34.95 -31.33
CA ASP A 427 -16.96 33.69 -30.60
C ASP A 427 -16.91 33.89 -29.08
N GLY A 428 -17.07 35.14 -28.62
CA GLY A 428 -17.11 35.55 -27.22
C GLY A 428 -15.73 35.86 -26.61
N PHE A 429 -14.65 35.86 -27.39
CA PHE A 429 -13.33 36.18 -26.87
C PHE A 429 -13.13 37.68 -26.72
N ARG A 430 -12.46 38.08 -25.64
CA ARG A 430 -12.14 39.48 -25.37
C ARG A 430 -11.21 40.03 -26.46
N ILE A 431 -11.61 41.13 -27.08
CA ILE A 431 -10.79 41.91 -28.00
C ILE A 431 -9.86 42.78 -27.15
N VAL A 432 -8.56 42.52 -27.26
CA VAL A 432 -7.54 43.29 -26.54
C VAL A 432 -7.47 44.70 -27.13
N ARG A 433 -7.79 45.70 -26.30
CA ARG A 433 -7.76 47.11 -26.68
C ARG A 433 -6.55 47.84 -26.12
N HIS A 434 -6.00 47.40 -25.00
CA HIS A 434 -4.78 47.92 -24.37
C HIS A 434 -3.76 46.80 -24.21
N LYS A 435 -2.47 47.15 -24.22
CA LYS A 435 -1.38 46.26 -23.78
C LYS A 435 -0.65 46.91 -22.59
N PRO A 436 -0.14 46.11 -21.64
CA PRO A 436 0.61 46.65 -20.51
C PRO A 436 1.95 47.22 -21.02
N LEU A 437 2.22 48.48 -20.70
CA LEU A 437 3.48 49.17 -21.01
C LEU A 437 4.55 48.84 -19.97
N SER A 438 4.17 48.92 -18.69
CA SER A 438 4.96 48.46 -17.53
C SER A 438 4.09 47.56 -16.66
N HIS A 439 4.65 46.42 -16.24
CA HIS A 439 3.95 45.49 -15.36
C HIS A 439 4.92 44.60 -14.58
N GLU A 440 4.47 44.10 -13.44
CA GLU A 440 5.14 43.07 -12.67
C GLU A 440 4.32 41.77 -12.65
N SER A 441 4.99 40.63 -12.83
CA SER A 441 4.35 39.32 -12.66
C SER A 441 4.21 38.98 -11.19
N THR A 442 2.99 38.66 -10.78
CA THR A 442 2.66 38.25 -9.41
C THR A 442 2.56 36.72 -9.32
N SER A 443 2.66 36.18 -8.11
CA SER A 443 2.46 34.75 -7.87
C SER A 443 0.98 34.44 -7.66
N ALA A 444 0.56 33.19 -7.84
CA ALA A 444 -0.77 32.75 -7.41
C ALA A 444 -0.76 31.31 -6.87
N LEU A 445 -1.76 31.00 -6.06
CA LEU A 445 -2.13 29.66 -5.59
C LEU A 445 -3.65 29.49 -5.67
N MET A 446 -4.14 28.26 -5.83
CA MET A 446 -5.59 27.99 -5.75
C MET A 446 -6.08 28.22 -4.32
N ASP A 447 -7.21 28.89 -4.17
CA ASP A 447 -7.99 28.85 -2.95
C ASP A 447 -8.77 27.53 -2.88
N LEU A 448 -8.30 26.63 -2.04
CA LEU A 448 -8.88 25.30 -1.87
C LEU A 448 -10.29 25.35 -1.26
N SER A 449 -10.62 26.43 -0.53
CA SER A 449 -11.98 26.65 -0.02
C SER A 449 -12.97 26.94 -1.15
N LEU A 450 -12.50 27.51 -2.27
CA LEU A 450 -13.29 27.81 -3.46
C LEU A 450 -13.12 26.78 -4.58
N ALA A 451 -12.17 25.84 -4.47
CA ALA A 451 -11.93 24.84 -5.53
C ALA A 451 -13.19 24.10 -5.97
N HIS A 452 -14.12 23.84 -5.04
CA HIS A 452 -15.38 23.17 -5.32
C HIS A 452 -16.24 23.91 -6.36
N THR A 453 -16.24 25.24 -6.37
CA THR A 453 -17.08 26.06 -7.27
C THR A 453 -16.68 25.90 -8.73
N LEU A 454 -15.43 25.56 -9.01
CA LEU A 454 -14.93 25.32 -10.37
C LEU A 454 -15.48 24.04 -11.01
N PHE A 455 -15.96 23.09 -10.20
CA PHE A 455 -16.47 21.79 -10.64
C PHE A 455 -17.99 21.61 -10.42
N GLN A 456 -18.66 22.65 -9.92
CA GLN A 456 -20.11 22.66 -9.76
C GLN A 456 -20.79 22.55 -11.11
N THR A 457 -21.79 21.68 -11.20
CA THR A 457 -22.69 21.60 -12.36
C THR A 457 -24.01 22.32 -12.07
N ALA A 458 -24.95 22.29 -13.00
CA ALA A 458 -26.26 22.93 -12.80
C ALA A 458 -26.89 22.43 -11.50
N GLN A 459 -27.46 23.36 -10.74
CA GLN A 459 -28.24 23.07 -9.55
C GLN A 459 -29.45 22.24 -9.99
N ASP A 460 -29.73 21.12 -9.31
CA ASP A 460 -30.96 20.38 -9.58
C ASP A 460 -32.20 21.20 -9.18
N ASP A 461 -33.38 20.77 -9.61
CA ASP A 461 -34.66 21.45 -9.31
C ASP A 461 -34.94 21.62 -7.80
N PHE A 462 -34.19 20.89 -6.96
CA PHE A 462 -34.28 20.92 -5.49
C PHE A 462 -33.22 21.80 -4.84
N GLY A 463 -32.41 22.51 -5.62
CA GLY A 463 -31.39 23.39 -5.09
C GLY A 463 -30.07 22.69 -4.73
N HIS A 464 -29.89 21.39 -5.00
CA HIS A 464 -28.65 20.70 -4.70
C HIS A 464 -27.65 20.92 -5.84
N VAL A 465 -26.46 21.38 -5.47
CA VAL A 465 -25.34 21.47 -6.39
C VAL A 465 -24.57 20.16 -6.34
N ARG A 466 -24.64 19.37 -7.41
CA ARG A 466 -23.82 18.16 -7.56
C ARG A 466 -22.57 18.48 -8.36
N ASN A 467 -21.43 18.05 -7.83
CA ASN A 467 -20.18 18.01 -8.58
C ASN A 467 -20.15 16.68 -9.34
N ASN A 468 -20.30 16.75 -10.67
CA ASN A 468 -20.21 15.55 -11.51
C ASN A 468 -18.76 15.11 -11.74
N VAL A 469 -17.80 15.97 -11.38
CA VAL A 469 -16.37 15.70 -11.48
C VAL A 469 -15.82 15.52 -10.06
N ASN A 470 -15.26 14.34 -9.79
CA ASN A 470 -14.53 14.13 -8.55
C ASN A 470 -13.22 14.93 -8.60
N TYR A 471 -12.94 15.68 -7.55
CA TYR A 471 -11.69 16.41 -7.40
C TYR A 471 -11.11 16.19 -6.01
N SER A 472 -9.82 16.48 -5.87
CA SER A 472 -9.08 16.41 -4.63
C SER A 472 -8.18 17.64 -4.48
N VAL A 473 -8.05 18.10 -3.25
CA VAL A 473 -7.28 19.30 -2.89
C VAL A 473 -5.99 18.93 -2.17
N TYR A 474 -4.90 19.62 -2.47
CA TYR A 474 -3.56 19.35 -1.96
C TYR A 474 -2.96 20.62 -1.37
N PRO A 475 -3.15 20.89 -0.06
CA PRO A 475 -2.57 22.04 0.62
C PRO A 475 -1.04 22.05 0.50
N LEU A 476 -0.47 23.18 0.10
CA LEU A 476 0.98 23.34 -0.06
C LEU A 476 1.55 24.21 1.05
N ALA A 477 2.86 24.15 1.27
CA ALA A 477 3.61 25.01 2.18
C ALA A 477 2.94 25.24 3.55
N PHE A 478 2.22 24.24 4.06
CA PHE A 478 1.42 24.36 5.29
C PHE A 478 0.35 25.48 5.28
N THR A 479 -0.01 26.01 4.12
CA THR A 479 -1.17 26.88 3.90
C THR A 479 -2.41 26.02 3.77
N ARG A 480 -3.12 25.78 4.88
CA ARG A 480 -4.32 24.92 4.95
C ARG A 480 -5.28 25.09 3.77
N HIS A 481 -5.49 26.32 3.33
CA HIS A 481 -6.47 26.67 2.29
C HIS A 481 -5.85 27.02 0.93
N LEU A 482 -4.52 26.97 0.77
CA LEU A 482 -3.89 27.27 -0.52
C LEU A 482 -3.07 26.09 -1.02
N GLY A 483 -3.16 25.79 -2.31
CA GLY A 483 -2.38 24.69 -2.86
C GLY A 483 -2.75 24.28 -4.28
N ASN A 484 -2.72 22.98 -4.52
CA ASN A 484 -2.98 22.37 -5.82
C ASN A 484 -4.33 21.65 -5.82
N VAL A 485 -4.88 21.43 -7.02
CA VAL A 485 -6.11 20.67 -7.24
C VAL A 485 -5.87 19.63 -8.33
N GLN A 486 -6.47 18.46 -8.18
CA GLN A 486 -6.50 17.44 -9.22
C GLN A 486 -7.91 16.86 -9.34
N ALA A 487 -8.38 16.63 -10.57
CA ALA A 487 -9.75 16.22 -10.83
C ALA A 487 -9.85 15.16 -11.93
N ASP A 488 -10.91 14.34 -11.87
CA ASP A 488 -11.30 13.33 -12.87
C ASP A 488 -12.13 13.95 -14.00
N GLY A 489 -11.66 15.08 -14.52
CA GLY A 489 -12.33 15.87 -15.55
C GLY A 489 -11.73 17.27 -15.59
N VAL A 490 -12.32 18.15 -16.39
CA VAL A 490 -11.94 19.58 -16.45
C VAL A 490 -12.93 20.40 -15.62
N ILE A 491 -12.54 21.64 -15.28
CA ILE A 491 -13.45 22.60 -14.65
C ILE A 491 -14.69 22.83 -15.51
N THR A 492 -15.86 22.99 -14.89
CA THR A 492 -17.15 23.10 -15.58
C THR A 492 -17.16 24.16 -16.68
N PRO A 493 -16.63 25.39 -16.47
CA PRO A 493 -16.65 26.40 -17.52
C PRO A 493 -15.81 26.02 -18.74
N PHE A 494 -14.73 25.26 -18.55
CA PHE A 494 -13.90 24.74 -19.63
C PHE A 494 -14.62 23.59 -20.37
N GLY A 495 -15.33 22.73 -19.64
CA GLY A 495 -16.15 21.66 -20.21
C GLY A 495 -17.18 22.17 -21.22
N ARG A 496 -17.83 23.32 -20.95
CA ARG A 496 -18.75 23.96 -21.92
C ARG A 496 -18.07 24.31 -23.25
N ARG A 497 -16.82 24.80 -23.21
CA ARG A 497 -16.05 25.12 -24.41
C ARG A 497 -15.62 23.87 -25.16
N MET A 498 -15.30 22.80 -24.44
CA MET A 498 -15.00 21.49 -25.01
C MET A 498 -16.20 20.94 -25.80
N ASN A 499 -17.43 21.08 -25.28
CA ASN A 499 -18.64 20.65 -25.99
C ASN A 499 -18.83 21.39 -27.32
N ILE A 500 -18.56 22.70 -27.38
CA ILE A 500 -18.62 23.47 -28.64
C ILE A 500 -17.60 22.96 -29.66
N ILE A 501 -16.41 22.53 -29.21
CA ILE A 501 -15.40 21.93 -30.07
C ILE A 501 -15.89 20.57 -30.57
N ASP A 502 -16.44 19.76 -29.68
CA ASP A 502 -16.98 18.43 -29.99
C ASP A 502 -18.12 18.51 -31.03
N GLU A 503 -19.08 19.41 -30.84
CA GLU A 503 -20.18 19.67 -31.78
C GLU A 503 -19.66 20.03 -33.19
N LYS A 504 -18.61 20.87 -33.29
CA LYS A 504 -17.97 21.21 -34.56
C LYS A 504 -17.22 20.04 -35.21
N LEU A 505 -16.69 19.11 -34.39
CA LEU A 505 -16.05 17.90 -34.91
C LEU A 505 -17.09 16.94 -35.48
N GLN A 506 -18.25 16.81 -34.79
CA GLN A 506 -19.38 15.98 -35.19
C GLN A 506 -20.17 16.53 -36.37
N ASP A 507 -20.22 17.85 -36.55
CA ASP A 507 -20.86 18.48 -37.70
C ASP A 507 -20.18 17.98 -38.98
N GLN A 508 -20.91 17.14 -39.71
CA GLN A 508 -20.41 16.50 -40.92
C GLN A 508 -20.31 17.50 -42.07
N GLY A 509 -20.88 18.69 -41.93
CA GLY A 509 -21.23 19.53 -43.06
C GLY A 509 -22.27 18.78 -43.90
N GLN A 510 -23.47 19.34 -44.05
CA GLN A 510 -24.18 19.10 -45.30
C GLN A 510 -23.28 19.67 -46.40
N ASP A 511 -22.39 18.83 -46.93
CA ASP A 511 -21.78 19.08 -48.23
C ASP A 511 -22.97 19.11 -49.20
N ASP A 512 -23.55 20.30 -49.41
CA ASP A 512 -24.38 20.56 -50.57
C ASP A 512 -23.59 19.98 -51.76
N PRO A 513 -24.11 18.94 -52.43
CA PRO A 513 -23.38 18.33 -53.54
C PRO A 513 -23.02 19.46 -54.50
N PRO A 514 -21.78 19.52 -54.99
CA PRO A 514 -21.30 20.65 -55.77
C PRO A 514 -22.33 20.94 -56.85
N GLN A 515 -22.95 22.12 -56.77
CA GLN A 515 -23.94 22.55 -57.73
C GLN A 515 -23.25 22.54 -59.08
N GLN A 516 -23.42 21.43 -59.82
CA GLN A 516 -22.99 21.32 -61.20
C GLN A 516 -23.70 22.44 -61.94
N GLU A 517 -22.90 23.40 -62.39
CA GLU A 517 -23.29 24.40 -63.37
C GLU A 517 -24.02 23.69 -64.51
N ARG A 518 -25.36 23.76 -64.50
CA ARG A 518 -26.19 23.31 -65.61
C ARG A 518 -26.04 24.30 -66.75
N GLY A 519 -24.95 24.13 -67.50
CA GLY A 519 -24.78 24.63 -68.85
C GLY A 519 -25.88 24.08 -69.76
N ARG A 520 -26.57 25.02 -70.39
CA ARG A 520 -27.69 24.87 -71.33
C ARG A 520 -27.40 23.88 -72.47
N GLY A 521 -28.37 23.05 -72.83
CA GLY A 521 -28.25 22.19 -74.03
C GLY A 521 -29.45 21.28 -74.36
N HIS A 522 -30.57 21.88 -74.76
CA HIS A 522 -31.54 21.38 -75.74
C HIS A 522 -31.54 19.88 -76.18
N ARG A 523 -32.63 19.13 -75.93
CA ARG A 523 -33.68 18.75 -76.93
C ARG A 523 -34.65 17.64 -76.48
N ARG A 524 -35.94 17.99 -76.56
CA ARG A 524 -37.09 17.27 -77.17
C ARG A 524 -37.67 15.97 -76.55
N ARG A 525 -38.93 16.15 -76.10
CA ARG A 525 -40.19 15.49 -76.51
C ARG A 525 -40.40 13.99 -76.22
N ARG A 526 -41.36 13.68 -75.33
CA ARG A 526 -42.73 13.10 -75.56
C ARG A 526 -43.23 12.52 -74.22
N ARG A 527 -44.27 13.08 -73.59
CA ARG A 527 -45.74 12.87 -73.76
C ARG A 527 -46.29 11.54 -73.18
N HIS A 528 -47.12 11.70 -72.13
CA HIS A 528 -48.34 10.95 -71.73
C HIS A 528 -48.18 9.43 -71.43
N ARG A 529 -48.91 8.78 -70.51
CA ARG A 529 -50.28 8.98 -69.98
C ARG A 529 -50.52 7.99 -68.81
N ARG A 530 -51.36 8.40 -67.85
CA ARG A 530 -52.45 7.68 -67.11
C ARG A 530 -52.28 6.18 -66.77
N GLN A 531 -52.43 5.71 -65.51
CA GLN A 531 -53.59 5.69 -64.58
C GLN A 531 -54.13 4.23 -64.48
N LEU A 532 -54.48 3.81 -63.25
CA LEU A 532 -55.46 2.77 -62.83
C LEU A 532 -54.95 1.51 -62.08
N ALA A 533 -55.53 1.36 -60.88
CA ALA A 533 -56.16 0.16 -60.26
C ALA A 533 -55.35 -1.11 -59.94
N ASP A 534 -55.19 -1.39 -58.62
CA ASP A 534 -55.80 -2.48 -57.78
C ASP A 534 -56.39 -3.75 -58.47
N PRO A 535 -56.65 -4.92 -57.81
CA PRO A 535 -56.42 -5.39 -56.41
C PRO A 535 -55.98 -6.90 -56.27
N GLY A 536 -55.88 -7.42 -55.04
CA GLY A 536 -56.06 -8.85 -54.68
C GLY A 536 -55.19 -9.34 -53.50
N LEU A 537 -55.72 -9.52 -52.26
CA LEU A 537 -56.42 -10.72 -51.70
C LEU A 537 -55.45 -11.93 -51.57
N ASP A 538 -55.35 -12.74 -50.51
CA ASP A 538 -56.19 -13.04 -49.34
C ASP A 538 -55.43 -13.99 -48.37
N SER A 539 -56.09 -14.29 -47.24
CA SER A 539 -55.99 -15.45 -46.30
C SER A 539 -55.14 -15.27 -45.03
N GLU A 540 -55.76 -15.00 -43.86
CA GLU A 540 -56.42 -15.95 -42.90
C GLU A 540 -55.36 -16.55 -41.94
N ASP A 541 -55.51 -16.75 -40.63
CA ASP A 541 -56.60 -16.61 -39.64
C ASP A 541 -55.99 -16.85 -38.22
N ASP A 542 -56.83 -16.68 -37.20
CA ASP A 542 -56.76 -17.16 -35.79
C ASP A 542 -56.11 -16.23 -34.74
N GLU A 543 -56.91 -15.42 -34.03
CA GLU A 543 -57.81 -15.75 -32.90
C GLU A 543 -57.08 -15.99 -31.57
N ASN A 544 -57.11 -14.99 -30.67
CA ASN A 544 -57.89 -15.09 -29.44
C ASN A 544 -57.88 -13.80 -28.61
N ASP A 545 -59.09 -13.45 -28.22
CA ASP A 545 -59.55 -12.31 -27.42
C ASP A 545 -59.20 -12.39 -25.93
N GLU A 546 -59.21 -11.21 -25.28
CA GLU A 546 -60.06 -10.86 -24.13
C GLU A 546 -59.42 -9.63 -23.43
N GLU A 547 -59.84 -8.40 -23.74
CA GLU A 547 -61.02 -7.68 -23.22
C GLU A 547 -60.83 -7.19 -21.76
N TYR A 548 -60.64 -5.87 -21.57
CA TYR A 548 -61.30 -5.07 -20.53
C TYR A 548 -61.16 -3.55 -20.80
N SER A 549 -62.29 -2.98 -21.24
CA SER A 549 -62.90 -1.69 -20.89
C SER A 549 -62.12 -0.36 -21.00
N ASN A 550 -62.57 0.46 -21.97
CA ASN A 550 -63.06 1.84 -21.86
C ASN A 550 -62.62 2.69 -20.65
N ASP A 551 -62.03 3.87 -20.92
CA ASP A 551 -62.79 5.12 -20.92
C ASP A 551 -61.98 6.27 -21.54
N GLU A 552 -62.73 7.14 -22.21
CA GLU A 552 -62.31 8.29 -23.00
C GLU A 552 -61.70 9.40 -22.12
N ASP A 553 -60.52 9.91 -22.49
CA ASP A 553 -60.17 11.32 -22.29
C ASP A 553 -59.11 11.74 -23.32
N HIS A 554 -59.50 12.69 -24.16
CA HIS A 554 -58.64 13.43 -25.06
C HIS A 554 -57.53 14.15 -24.28
N MET A 555 -56.32 13.61 -24.32
CA MET A 555 -55.11 14.37 -24.06
C MET A 555 -54.29 14.40 -25.35
N ASP A 556 -54.22 15.56 -25.98
CA ASP A 556 -53.21 15.90 -26.97
C ASP A 556 -51.83 15.68 -26.32
N VAL A 557 -51.27 14.49 -26.52
CA VAL A 557 -49.87 14.22 -26.19
C VAL A 557 -49.07 14.89 -27.29
N ASP A 558 -48.58 16.09 -26.98
CA ASP A 558 -47.42 16.66 -27.66
C ASP A 558 -46.34 15.58 -27.71
N MET A 559 -46.22 14.92 -28.87
CA MET A 559 -45.11 14.01 -29.15
C MET A 559 -43.84 14.85 -28.97
N PRO A 560 -43.01 14.59 -27.95
CA PRO A 560 -41.82 15.38 -27.74
C PRO A 560 -40.96 15.27 -29.00
N ASP A 561 -40.68 16.44 -29.59
CA ASP A 561 -39.81 16.62 -30.74
C ASP A 561 -38.65 15.62 -30.69
N GLY A 562 -38.47 14.90 -31.79
CA GLY A 562 -37.59 13.74 -31.90
C GLY A 562 -36.28 13.94 -31.16
N GLN A 563 -36.09 13.19 -30.07
CA GLN A 563 -34.80 13.03 -29.43
C GLN A 563 -33.87 12.37 -30.46
N GLN A 564 -33.21 13.20 -31.29
CA GLN A 564 -32.04 12.77 -32.04
C GLN A 564 -31.11 12.13 -31.02
N GLU A 565 -30.88 10.82 -31.17
CA GLU A 565 -29.91 10.08 -30.37
C GLU A 565 -28.57 10.81 -30.48
N ARG A 566 -28.24 11.59 -29.44
CA ARG A 566 -26.96 12.30 -29.40
C ARG A 566 -25.88 11.23 -29.32
N PHE A 567 -25.07 11.14 -30.36
CA PHE A 567 -23.90 10.30 -30.36
C PHE A 567 -23.01 10.65 -29.15
N PRO A 568 -22.30 9.68 -28.56
CA PRO A 568 -21.34 9.95 -27.50
C PRO A 568 -20.32 11.00 -27.94
N PRO A 569 -19.76 11.83 -27.04
CA PRO A 569 -18.75 12.81 -27.42
C PRO A 569 -17.54 12.14 -28.08
N LEU A 570 -16.89 12.84 -29.02
CA LEU A 570 -15.63 12.41 -29.66
C LEU A 570 -14.42 12.80 -28.81
N LEU A 571 -14.52 13.94 -28.12
CA LEU A 571 -13.51 14.53 -27.26
C LEU A 571 -13.93 14.40 -25.78
N HIS A 572 -13.15 13.67 -25.01
CA HIS A 572 -13.39 13.43 -23.59
C HIS A 572 -12.35 14.15 -22.73
N ALA A 573 -12.81 14.81 -21.66
CA ALA A 573 -11.95 15.27 -20.58
C ALA A 573 -11.66 14.10 -19.63
N MET A 574 -10.39 13.69 -19.53
CA MET A 574 -9.98 12.56 -18.69
C MET A 574 -9.60 13.00 -17.28
N SER A 575 -8.82 14.08 -17.18
CA SER A 575 -8.38 14.62 -15.90
C SER A 575 -7.88 16.06 -16.05
N SER A 576 -7.82 16.79 -14.94
CA SER A 576 -7.15 18.08 -14.86
C SER A 576 -6.28 18.17 -13.61
N GLN A 577 -5.22 18.95 -13.70
CA GLN A 577 -4.35 19.31 -12.59
C GLN A 577 -4.11 20.81 -12.61
N ILE A 578 -4.20 21.44 -11.45
CA ILE A 578 -3.98 22.86 -11.26
C ILE A 578 -2.93 23.01 -10.16
N TYR A 579 -1.77 23.56 -10.51
CA TYR A 579 -0.67 23.70 -9.56
C TYR A 579 0.25 24.86 -9.91
N ASN A 580 0.98 25.38 -8.92
CA ASN A 580 1.96 26.43 -9.19
C ASN A 580 3.16 25.86 -9.97
N ALA A 581 3.59 26.55 -11.03
CA ALA A 581 4.66 26.11 -11.94
C ALA A 581 6.01 25.89 -11.24
N ILE A 582 6.24 26.48 -10.06
CA ILE A 582 7.42 26.22 -9.23
C ILE A 582 7.60 24.73 -8.89
N SER A 583 6.50 23.96 -8.87
CA SER A 583 6.49 22.52 -8.54
C SER A 583 7.37 21.70 -9.48
N HIS A 584 7.59 22.15 -10.73
CA HIS A 584 8.50 21.51 -11.68
C HIS A 584 9.98 21.73 -11.33
N ARG A 585 10.33 22.90 -10.79
CA ARG A 585 11.73 23.21 -10.40
C ARG A 585 12.19 22.42 -9.19
N LEU A 586 11.28 21.96 -8.34
CA LEU A 586 11.63 21.19 -7.15
C LEU A 586 12.29 19.83 -7.51
N ARG A 587 11.96 19.26 -8.67
CA ARG A 587 12.30 17.89 -9.07
C ARG A 587 13.73 17.77 -9.63
N ASP A 588 14.40 16.64 -9.39
CA ASP A 588 15.71 16.30 -10.02
C ASP A 588 15.55 15.32 -11.19
N ALA A 589 14.44 14.58 -11.19
CA ALA A 589 14.05 13.62 -12.21
C ALA A 589 12.53 13.72 -12.39
N ALA A 590 12.00 13.18 -13.47
CA ALA A 590 10.59 13.40 -13.84
C ALA A 590 9.58 12.94 -12.77
N LYS A 591 9.91 11.98 -11.89
CA LYS A 591 8.95 11.46 -10.88
C LYS A 591 8.94 12.16 -9.52
N PHE A 592 10.08 12.32 -8.83
CA PHE A 592 10.11 12.79 -7.44
C PHE A 592 11.22 13.82 -7.15
N HIS A 593 10.97 14.75 -6.23
CA HIS A 593 11.99 15.66 -5.70
C HIS A 593 12.67 15.12 -4.42
N GLU A 594 13.82 15.69 -4.06
CA GLU A 594 14.73 15.22 -2.99
C GLU A 594 14.04 14.93 -1.65
N VAL A 595 13.15 15.82 -1.23
CA VAL A 595 12.44 15.75 0.04
C VAL A 595 11.48 14.55 0.09
N GLN A 596 11.04 14.05 -1.07
CA GLN A 596 10.15 12.90 -1.13
C GLN A 596 10.86 11.55 -0.96
N LEU A 597 12.19 11.51 -0.95
CA LEU A 597 12.90 10.23 -1.01
C LEU A 597 13.21 9.62 0.36
N GLY A 598 12.85 10.28 1.46
CA GLY A 598 13.07 9.79 2.84
C GLY A 598 14.54 9.46 3.11
N ARG A 599 15.45 10.27 2.55
CA ARG A 599 16.88 9.95 2.49
C ARG A 599 17.56 10.12 3.83
N ILE A 600 17.12 11.06 4.67
CA ILE A 600 17.72 11.25 5.99
C ILE A 600 17.39 10.04 6.87
N THR A 601 16.11 9.64 6.91
CA THR A 601 15.66 8.42 7.58
C THR A 601 16.43 7.20 7.10
N SER A 602 16.57 7.06 5.77
CA SER A 602 17.31 5.95 5.17
C SER A 602 18.79 5.95 5.59
N SER A 603 19.46 7.11 5.58
CA SER A 603 20.86 7.26 6.02
C SER A 603 21.07 6.87 7.48
N LEU A 604 20.14 7.23 8.37
CA LEU A 604 20.26 6.95 9.79
C LEU A 604 19.90 5.49 10.13
N ALA A 605 18.88 4.94 9.48
CA ALA A 605 18.48 3.54 9.64
C ALA A 605 19.54 2.54 9.16
N GLY A 606 20.34 2.92 8.15
CA GLY A 606 21.35 2.07 7.53
C GLY A 606 22.57 1.76 8.40
N THR A 607 22.71 2.41 9.57
CA THR A 607 23.79 2.15 10.55
C THR A 607 23.82 0.69 11.03
N THR A 608 22.70 -0.02 10.91
CA THR A 608 22.58 -1.44 11.27
C THR A 608 22.65 -2.40 10.07
N ALA A 609 22.93 -1.89 8.87
CA ALA A 609 23.00 -2.69 7.65
C ALA A 609 24.17 -3.68 7.72
N THR A 610 23.87 -4.97 7.50
CA THR A 610 24.86 -6.05 7.64
C THR A 610 25.40 -6.54 6.30
N SER A 611 24.59 -6.57 5.24
CA SER A 611 25.01 -7.03 3.91
C SER A 611 25.81 -5.96 3.15
N LEU A 612 26.76 -6.40 2.31
CA LEU A 612 27.58 -5.49 1.49
C LEU A 612 26.72 -4.58 0.58
N PRO A 613 25.71 -5.07 -0.16
CA PRO A 613 24.83 -4.19 -0.94
C PRO A 613 24.11 -3.14 -0.10
N SER A 614 23.60 -3.52 1.07
CA SER A 614 22.92 -2.58 1.98
C SER A 614 23.88 -1.56 2.60
N LYS A 615 25.13 -1.94 2.92
CA LYS A 615 26.18 -1.00 3.35
C LYS A 615 26.55 -0.02 2.24
N ASN A 616 26.67 -0.47 0.99
CA ASN A 616 26.94 0.40 -0.15
C ASN A 616 25.77 1.38 -0.39
N ARG A 617 24.52 0.92 -0.27
CA ARG A 617 23.33 1.80 -0.31
C ARG A 617 23.33 2.82 0.82
N TRP A 618 23.62 2.40 2.04
CA TRP A 618 23.73 3.27 3.20
C TRP A 618 24.79 4.35 3.01
N GLN A 619 26.02 3.97 2.61
CA GLN A 619 27.11 4.91 2.38
C GLN A 619 26.75 5.95 1.31
N ARG A 620 26.16 5.54 0.19
CA ARG A 620 25.68 6.46 -0.85
C ARG A 620 24.64 7.47 -0.32
N ASN A 621 23.70 7.02 0.52
CA ASN A 621 22.71 7.92 1.12
C ASN A 621 23.36 8.90 2.09
N VAL A 622 24.29 8.43 2.93
CA VAL A 622 25.04 9.28 3.88
C VAL A 622 25.83 10.34 3.13
N ASP A 623 26.61 9.96 2.11
CA ASP A 623 27.44 10.89 1.36
C ASP A 623 26.59 11.95 0.62
N ARG A 624 25.41 11.56 0.13
CA ARG A 624 24.46 12.51 -0.46
C ARG A 624 23.88 13.48 0.56
N CYS A 625 23.58 13.03 1.78
CA CYS A 625 23.13 13.90 2.87
C CYS A 625 24.24 14.80 3.44
N ARG A 626 25.51 14.38 3.34
CA ARG A 626 26.67 15.21 3.72
C ARG A 626 26.92 16.36 2.76
N GLY A 627 26.72 16.14 1.46
CA GLY A 627 26.84 17.20 0.46
C GLY A 627 25.88 18.34 0.76
N ASP A 628 24.59 18.01 0.89
CA ASP A 628 23.54 18.92 1.35
C ASP A 628 22.37 18.08 1.90
N LEU A 629 21.54 18.65 2.76
CA LEU A 629 20.29 17.98 3.14
C LEU A 629 19.24 18.14 2.04
N PRO A 630 18.29 17.18 1.90
CA PRO A 630 17.23 17.24 0.90
C PRO A 630 16.48 18.58 0.83
N HIS A 631 16.15 19.17 1.98
CA HIS A 631 15.45 20.46 2.05
C HIS A 631 16.33 21.66 1.70
N ILE A 632 17.64 21.57 1.92
CA ILE A 632 18.61 22.62 1.53
C ILE A 632 18.71 22.66 0.01
N ARG A 633 18.91 21.51 -0.64
CA ARG A 633 18.87 21.42 -2.11
C ARG A 633 17.56 21.93 -2.68
N CYS A 634 16.46 21.55 -2.05
CA CYS A 634 15.14 22.03 -2.42
C CYS A 634 15.03 23.56 -2.35
N ALA A 635 15.49 24.16 -1.25
CA ALA A 635 15.52 25.61 -1.06
C ALA A 635 16.41 26.31 -2.09
N GLN A 636 17.59 25.76 -2.40
CA GLN A 636 18.51 26.28 -3.42
C GLN A 636 17.86 26.33 -4.81
N LYS A 637 17.04 25.34 -5.17
CA LYS A 637 16.35 25.31 -6.49
C LYS A 637 15.25 26.35 -6.66
N ILE A 638 14.60 26.70 -5.56
CA ILE A 638 13.54 27.73 -5.55
C ILE A 638 14.06 29.10 -5.11
N ALA A 639 15.34 29.20 -4.76
CA ALA A 639 16.00 30.46 -4.49
C ALA A 639 16.45 31.14 -5.79
N GLY A 640 16.56 32.47 -5.74
CA GLY A 640 17.06 33.29 -6.83
C GLY A 640 15.97 33.96 -7.66
N PRO A 641 16.33 35.01 -8.43
CA PRO A 641 15.37 35.79 -9.22
C PRO A 641 14.76 34.94 -10.33
N ASN A 642 13.59 35.36 -10.84
CA ASN A 642 12.91 34.73 -11.98
C ASN A 642 12.42 33.29 -11.69
N GLN A 643 11.93 33.04 -10.48
CA GLN A 643 11.13 31.83 -10.24
C GLN A 643 9.84 31.88 -11.05
N PRO A 644 9.30 30.73 -11.51
CA PRO A 644 8.03 30.70 -12.21
C PRO A 644 6.94 31.15 -11.23
N GLN A 645 6.21 32.19 -11.62
CA GLN A 645 5.12 32.74 -10.80
C GLN A 645 3.73 32.28 -11.27
N SER A 646 3.67 31.65 -12.45
CA SER A 646 2.44 31.22 -13.09
C SER A 646 1.80 30.02 -12.40
N MET A 647 0.48 29.96 -12.48
CA MET A 647 -0.29 28.76 -12.25
C MET A 647 -0.30 27.93 -13.54
N ARG A 648 -0.03 26.63 -13.43
CA ARG A 648 -0.09 25.68 -14.53
C ARG A 648 -1.39 24.91 -14.45
N PHE A 649 -2.13 24.94 -15.54
CA PHE A 649 -3.40 24.23 -15.73
C PHE A 649 -3.20 23.16 -16.78
N GLU A 650 -3.10 21.91 -16.35
CA GLU A 650 -2.83 20.76 -17.20
C GLU A 650 -4.09 19.93 -17.35
N ASN A 651 -4.69 19.97 -18.54
CA ASN A 651 -5.86 19.17 -18.88
C ASN A 651 -5.45 18.02 -19.79
N THR A 652 -5.93 16.81 -19.47
CA THR A 652 -5.74 15.62 -20.29
C THR A 652 -7.02 15.28 -21.02
N TYR A 653 -6.90 15.07 -22.33
CA TYR A 653 -7.99 14.80 -23.24
C TYR A 653 -7.80 13.46 -23.92
N ARG A 654 -8.92 12.81 -24.25
CA ARG A 654 -8.96 11.64 -25.13
C ARG A 654 -9.83 11.97 -26.33
N LEU A 655 -9.26 11.84 -27.51
CA LEU A 655 -9.95 11.96 -28.79
C LEU A 655 -10.14 10.57 -29.41
N ASP A 656 -11.39 10.24 -29.75
CA ASP A 656 -11.71 9.07 -30.56
C ASP A 656 -11.49 9.40 -32.04
N VAL A 657 -10.31 9.05 -32.54
CA VAL A 657 -9.88 9.41 -33.90
C VAL A 657 -10.61 8.55 -34.94
N GLN A 658 -10.94 7.30 -34.60
CA GLN A 658 -11.63 6.39 -35.50
C GLN A 658 -13.07 6.86 -35.79
N ARG A 659 -13.72 7.54 -34.85
CA ARG A 659 -15.06 8.11 -35.05
C ARG A 659 -15.06 9.45 -35.80
N LEU A 660 -13.89 10.07 -36.01
CA LEU A 660 -13.81 11.26 -36.87
C LEU A 660 -14.11 10.90 -38.33
N PRO A 661 -14.72 11.82 -39.11
CA PRO A 661 -14.80 11.68 -40.56
C PRO A 661 -13.40 11.45 -41.16
N PRO A 662 -13.22 10.58 -42.17
CA PRO A 662 -11.89 10.29 -42.74
C PRO A 662 -11.08 11.54 -43.12
N ARG A 663 -11.74 12.58 -43.65
CA ARG A 663 -11.11 13.86 -43.99
C ARG A 663 -10.53 14.63 -42.79
N LYS A 664 -11.01 14.36 -41.58
CA LYS A 664 -10.56 14.98 -40.32
C LYS A 664 -9.53 14.11 -39.57
N ARG A 665 -9.23 12.88 -40.04
CA ARG A 665 -8.22 11.98 -39.44
C ARG A 665 -6.80 12.33 -39.89
N SER A 666 -6.38 13.56 -39.62
CA SER A 666 -5.04 14.04 -39.94
C SER A 666 -4.50 14.94 -38.84
N GLY A 667 -3.20 14.84 -38.55
CA GLY A 667 -2.57 15.58 -37.46
C GLY A 667 -2.67 17.11 -37.63
N ASP A 668 -2.64 17.64 -38.85
CA ASP A 668 -2.85 19.07 -39.10
C ASP A 668 -4.27 19.55 -38.84
N VAL A 669 -5.27 18.68 -39.01
CA VAL A 669 -6.67 18.96 -38.66
C VAL A 669 -6.86 18.87 -37.16
N ILE A 670 -6.36 17.81 -36.50
CA ILE A 670 -6.42 17.67 -35.04
C ILE A 670 -5.73 18.85 -34.35
N TYR A 671 -4.56 19.27 -34.82
CA TYR A 671 -3.88 20.46 -34.27
C TYR A 671 -4.72 21.74 -34.43
N ALA A 672 -5.32 21.96 -35.61
CA ALA A 672 -6.04 23.20 -35.93
C ALA A 672 -7.46 23.27 -35.33
N GLU A 673 -8.17 22.15 -35.30
CA GLU A 673 -9.59 22.06 -34.90
C GLU A 673 -9.78 21.54 -33.47
N VAL A 674 -8.78 20.89 -32.86
CA VAL A 674 -8.86 20.36 -31.49
C VAL A 674 -7.88 21.07 -30.56
N VAL A 675 -6.57 20.96 -30.82
CA VAL A 675 -5.55 21.50 -29.89
C VAL A 675 -5.61 23.03 -29.81
N THR A 676 -5.70 23.71 -30.97
CA THR A 676 -5.74 25.18 -31.03
C THR A 676 -6.98 25.78 -30.37
N PRO A 677 -8.21 25.25 -30.55
CA PRO A 677 -9.37 25.77 -29.85
C PRO A 677 -9.38 25.48 -28.35
N LEU A 678 -8.83 24.33 -27.92
CA LEU A 678 -8.70 24.00 -26.50
C LEU A 678 -7.77 24.98 -25.78
N THR A 679 -6.61 25.30 -26.35
CA THR A 679 -5.68 26.28 -25.76
C THR A 679 -6.28 27.68 -25.72
N LYS A 680 -6.94 28.12 -26.81
CA LYS A 680 -7.62 29.43 -26.86
C LYS A 680 -8.72 29.56 -25.81
N SER A 681 -9.38 28.46 -25.45
CA SER A 681 -10.49 28.47 -24.47
C SER A 681 -10.08 29.00 -23.09
N TRP A 682 -8.80 28.94 -22.73
CA TRP A 682 -8.28 29.55 -21.49
C TRP A 682 -8.39 31.08 -21.46
N SER A 683 -8.40 31.73 -22.63
CA SER A 683 -8.57 33.19 -22.73
C SER A 683 -10.03 33.62 -22.77
N HIS A 684 -10.98 32.68 -22.75
CA HIS A 684 -12.40 33.00 -22.78
C HIS A 684 -12.87 33.53 -21.41
N PRO A 685 -13.67 34.62 -21.34
CA PRO A 685 -14.12 35.22 -20.09
C PRO A 685 -14.83 34.24 -19.14
N THR A 686 -15.65 33.35 -19.67
CA THR A 686 -16.36 32.33 -18.87
C THR A 686 -15.42 31.34 -18.18
N VAL A 687 -14.20 31.16 -18.68
CA VAL A 687 -13.19 30.29 -18.08
C VAL A 687 -12.30 31.10 -17.14
N LEU A 688 -11.79 32.24 -17.62
CA LEU A 688 -10.80 33.02 -16.90
C LEU A 688 -11.36 33.77 -15.69
N GLY A 689 -12.64 34.19 -15.73
CA GLY A 689 -13.33 34.86 -14.64
C GLY A 689 -13.42 33.99 -13.38
N PRO A 690 -14.08 32.82 -13.42
CA PRO A 690 -14.16 31.91 -12.28
C PRO A 690 -12.79 31.47 -11.76
N LEU A 691 -11.80 31.30 -12.64
CA LEU A 691 -10.43 30.99 -12.24
C LEU A 691 -9.77 32.12 -11.45
N LYS A 692 -9.97 33.37 -11.88
CA LYS A 692 -9.48 34.55 -11.17
C LYS A 692 -10.09 34.65 -9.77
N GLU A 693 -11.37 34.32 -9.62
CA GLU A 693 -12.07 34.31 -8.33
C GLU A 693 -11.60 33.18 -7.40
N ALA A 694 -11.26 32.01 -7.96
CA ALA A 694 -10.79 30.86 -7.20
C ALA A 694 -9.28 30.86 -6.91
N CYS A 695 -8.55 31.93 -7.25
CA CYS A 695 -7.12 32.07 -7.01
C CYS A 695 -6.83 33.17 -5.98
N VAL A 696 -5.87 32.92 -5.09
CA VAL A 696 -5.25 33.98 -4.29
C VAL A 696 -3.99 34.45 -5.01
N VAL A 697 -4.00 35.72 -5.42
CA VAL A 697 -2.86 36.37 -6.06
C VAL A 697 -2.00 37.02 -4.99
N LEU A 698 -0.71 36.75 -5.04
CA LEU A 698 0.29 37.15 -4.06
C LEU A 698 1.36 38.00 -4.72
N GLU A 699 1.96 38.90 -3.96
CA GLU A 699 3.11 39.68 -4.42
C GLU A 699 4.23 38.76 -4.92
N LYS A 700 5.09 39.30 -5.79
CA LYS A 700 6.15 38.52 -6.43
C LYS A 700 7.05 37.83 -5.40
N ASP A 701 7.49 36.61 -5.73
CA ASP A 701 8.39 35.77 -4.94
C ASP A 701 7.84 35.27 -3.58
N VAL A 702 6.58 35.57 -3.25
CA VAL A 702 5.94 35.10 -2.00
C VAL A 702 5.78 33.58 -1.98
N VAL A 703 5.41 32.93 -3.10
CA VAL A 703 5.23 31.47 -3.13
C VAL A 703 6.51 30.68 -2.85
N PRO A 704 7.66 30.96 -3.50
CA PRO A 704 8.94 30.37 -3.11
C PRO A 704 9.26 30.57 -1.61
N GLU A 705 9.01 31.78 -1.09
CA GLU A 705 9.25 32.08 0.31
C GLU A 705 8.30 31.35 1.26
N LEU A 706 7.05 31.07 0.85
CA LEU A 706 6.12 30.24 1.62
C LEU A 706 6.75 28.87 1.87
N PHE A 707 7.20 28.17 0.84
CA PHE A 707 7.85 26.87 1.00
C PHE A 707 9.08 26.93 1.92
N GLN A 708 9.90 27.97 1.83
CA GLN A 708 11.08 28.11 2.69
C GLN A 708 10.74 28.43 4.14
N CYS A 709 9.90 29.46 4.36
CA CYS A 709 9.69 30.04 5.68
C CYS A 709 8.69 29.23 6.53
N THR A 710 7.68 28.59 5.93
CA THR A 710 6.72 27.78 6.68
C THR A 710 7.28 26.41 7.05
N THR A 711 8.21 25.88 6.24
CA THR A 711 8.92 24.64 6.56
C THR A 711 10.12 24.85 7.49
N PHE A 712 10.59 26.09 7.64
CA PHE A 712 11.76 26.47 8.46
C PHE A 712 11.77 25.86 9.88
N PRO A 713 10.64 25.82 10.63
CA PRO A 713 10.59 25.13 11.92
C PRO A 713 10.95 23.63 11.84
N LEU A 714 10.42 22.91 10.86
CA LEU A 714 10.70 21.47 10.68
C LEU A 714 12.12 21.23 10.17
N THR A 715 12.56 22.00 9.18
CA THR A 715 13.89 21.84 8.58
C THR A 715 14.99 22.16 9.58
N SER A 716 14.79 23.18 10.42
CA SER A 716 15.68 23.49 11.56
C SER A 716 15.76 22.32 12.54
N LEU A 717 14.64 21.67 12.84
CA LEU A 717 14.60 20.52 13.74
C LEU A 717 15.32 19.30 13.13
N ILE A 718 15.09 19.04 11.84
CA ILE A 718 15.78 17.98 11.08
C ILE A 718 17.29 18.23 11.06
N GLU A 719 17.73 19.46 10.81
CA GLU A 719 19.15 19.84 10.82
C GLU A 719 19.82 19.61 12.17
N ASN A 720 19.17 20.01 13.26
CA ASN A 720 19.70 19.79 14.61
C ASN A 720 19.88 18.30 14.92
N LEU A 721 18.90 17.47 14.52
CA LEU A 721 18.99 16.02 14.69
C LEU A 721 20.04 15.39 13.77
N TRP A 722 20.18 15.85 12.53
CA TRP A 722 21.21 15.38 11.62
C TRP A 722 22.62 15.71 12.14
N LYS A 723 22.87 16.96 12.53
CA LYS A 723 24.16 17.43 13.06
C LYS A 723 24.57 16.65 14.33
N LYS A 724 23.60 16.23 15.13
CA LYS A 724 23.83 15.38 16.32
C LYS A 724 24.39 13.99 15.95
N HIS A 725 23.94 13.39 14.85
CA HIS A 725 24.27 12.00 14.50
C HIS A 725 25.37 11.85 13.45
N GLU A 726 25.44 12.78 12.48
CA GLU A 726 26.31 12.69 11.32
C GLU A 726 27.79 12.39 11.63
N PRO A 727 28.44 13.00 12.64
CA PRO A 727 29.85 12.74 12.95
C PRO A 727 30.10 11.27 13.30
N ASN A 728 29.16 10.64 13.99
CA ASN A 728 29.33 9.29 14.55
C ASN A 728 28.89 8.18 13.59
N LEU A 729 28.27 8.52 12.45
CA LEU A 729 27.78 7.51 11.49
C LEU A 729 28.92 6.65 10.91
N LYS A 730 30.12 7.21 10.70
CA LYS A 730 31.27 6.44 10.19
C LYS A 730 31.83 5.46 11.20
N GLU A 731 31.64 5.73 12.50
CA GLU A 731 32.14 4.90 13.60
C GLU A 731 31.21 3.71 13.90
N GLY A 732 30.17 3.52 13.09
CA GLY A 732 29.18 2.46 13.29
C GLY A 732 28.21 2.75 14.44
N TYR A 733 28.07 4.02 14.84
CA TYR A 733 27.11 4.42 15.86
C TYR A 733 25.68 4.09 15.42
N VAL A 734 24.96 3.33 16.25
CA VAL A 734 23.56 2.99 16.01
C VAL A 734 22.68 4.08 16.59
N VAL A 735 21.92 4.74 15.72
CA VAL A 735 20.99 5.81 16.08
C VAL A 735 19.88 5.27 17.00
N ASP A 736 19.49 6.06 18.00
CA ASP A 736 18.39 5.70 18.91
C ASP A 736 17.07 5.60 18.12
N PRO A 737 16.30 4.52 18.23
CA PRO A 737 15.08 4.33 17.45
C PRO A 737 14.05 5.46 17.60
N PHE A 738 13.94 6.04 18.79
CA PHE A 738 13.02 7.16 19.05
C PHE A 738 13.39 8.39 18.20
N GLU A 739 14.68 8.68 18.06
CA GLU A 739 15.20 9.78 17.26
C GLU A 739 15.03 9.50 15.76
N LEU A 740 15.32 8.26 15.33
CA LEU A 740 15.10 7.84 13.95
C LEU A 740 13.63 7.97 13.54
N GLU A 741 12.69 7.49 14.36
CA GLU A 741 11.26 7.62 14.07
C GLU A 741 10.79 9.07 14.11
N THR A 742 11.36 9.90 14.99
CA THR A 742 11.07 11.34 15.02
C THR A 742 11.48 11.98 13.69
N ILE A 743 12.68 11.71 13.20
CA ILE A 743 13.14 12.22 11.89
C ILE A 743 12.25 11.71 10.76
N ALA A 744 11.82 10.45 10.81
CA ALA A 744 10.91 9.89 9.82
C ALA A 744 9.55 10.62 9.79
N MET A 745 8.99 10.98 10.96
CA MET A 745 7.77 11.80 11.03
C MET A 745 8.00 13.21 10.45
N LEU A 746 9.16 13.83 10.74
CA LEU A 746 9.48 15.17 10.25
C LEU A 746 9.68 15.18 8.72
N GLU A 747 10.37 14.19 8.15
CA GLU A 747 10.50 14.05 6.69
C GLU A 747 9.14 13.82 6.02
N ARG A 748 8.24 13.05 6.64
CA ARG A 748 6.87 12.85 6.15
C ARG A 748 6.05 14.13 6.19
N ALA A 749 6.08 14.87 7.31
CA ALA A 749 5.40 16.16 7.42
C ALA A 749 5.97 17.19 6.45
N LEU A 750 7.28 17.21 6.25
CA LEU A 750 7.92 18.06 5.26
C LEU A 750 7.50 17.68 3.84
N ASN A 751 7.44 16.38 3.50
CA ASN A 751 6.90 15.94 2.21
C ASN A 751 5.46 16.43 2.00
N TYR A 752 4.61 16.30 3.03
CA TYR A 752 3.24 16.82 2.96
C TYR A 752 3.22 18.33 2.66
N ALA A 753 4.13 19.12 3.24
CA ALA A 753 4.25 20.54 2.90
C ALA A 753 4.51 20.78 1.40
N HIS A 754 5.27 19.89 0.75
CA HIS A 754 5.64 20.06 -0.66
C HIS A 754 4.62 19.47 -1.64
N THR A 755 3.83 18.50 -1.23
CA THR A 755 2.93 17.74 -2.13
C THR A 755 1.45 17.89 -1.80
N GLY A 756 1.12 18.22 -0.56
CA GLY A 756 -0.24 18.19 -0.01
C GLY A 756 -0.86 16.79 0.10
N SER A 757 -0.11 15.72 -0.20
CA SER A 757 -0.65 14.36 -0.22
C SER A 757 -0.62 13.73 1.17
N ALA A 758 -1.79 13.48 1.78
CA ALA A 758 -1.87 12.81 3.07
C ALA A 758 -1.33 11.37 3.05
N ARG A 759 -1.16 10.76 1.86
CA ARG A 759 -0.62 9.40 1.72
C ARG A 759 0.77 9.21 2.34
N VAL A 760 1.50 10.29 2.62
CA VAL A 760 2.79 10.24 3.33
C VAL A 760 2.68 10.24 4.84
N LEU A 761 1.51 10.54 5.42
CA LEU A 761 1.33 10.68 6.86
C LEU A 761 0.97 9.31 7.47
N THR A 762 1.65 8.91 8.54
CA THR A 762 1.34 7.66 9.28
C THR A 762 0.48 7.99 10.50
N ARG A 763 -0.85 7.82 10.39
CA ARG A 763 -1.80 8.28 11.42
C ARG A 763 -1.51 7.74 12.80
N ARG A 764 -1.31 6.43 12.93
CA ARG A 764 -1.24 5.76 14.23
C ARG A 764 -0.15 6.37 15.12
N LEU A 765 0.98 6.76 14.54
CA LEU A 765 2.07 7.43 15.28
C LEU A 765 1.92 8.96 15.26
N MET A 766 1.74 9.56 14.09
CA MET A 766 1.80 11.01 13.91
C MET A 766 0.60 11.74 14.54
N ASP A 767 -0.58 11.11 14.63
CA ASP A 767 -1.76 11.75 15.25
C ASP A 767 -1.52 11.94 16.76
N ARG A 768 -0.91 10.95 17.41
CA ARG A 768 -0.53 11.02 18.84
C ARG A 768 0.62 11.99 19.11
N ALA A 769 1.48 12.20 18.12
CA ALA A 769 2.49 13.25 18.15
C ALA A 769 1.92 14.64 17.81
N TRP A 770 0.64 14.73 17.40
CA TRP A 770 -0.06 15.91 16.84
C TRP A 770 0.42 16.38 15.46
N LEU A 771 1.43 15.76 14.88
CA LEU A 771 2.03 16.21 13.62
C LEU A 771 1.07 16.08 12.44
N SER A 772 0.47 14.92 12.20
CA SER A 772 -0.47 14.73 11.09
C SER A 772 -1.77 15.52 11.30
N LEU A 773 -2.27 15.56 12.54
CA LEU A 773 -3.47 16.34 12.86
C LEU A 773 -3.26 17.83 12.60
N SER A 774 -2.18 18.42 13.10
CA SER A 774 -1.89 19.85 12.92
C SER A 774 -1.68 20.24 11.46
N VAL A 775 -0.91 19.47 10.68
CA VAL A 775 -0.69 19.82 9.26
C VAL A 775 -1.95 19.69 8.41
N MET A 776 -2.89 18.79 8.76
CA MET A 776 -4.17 18.65 8.07
C MET A 776 -5.20 19.69 8.54
N GLN A 777 -5.34 19.90 9.85
CA GLN A 777 -6.41 20.71 10.46
C GLN A 777 -6.06 22.20 10.60
N ASP A 778 -4.80 22.51 10.90
CA ASP A 778 -4.35 23.86 11.21
C ASP A 778 -3.44 24.44 10.12
N GLY A 779 -2.84 23.56 9.30
CA GLY A 779 -1.87 23.88 8.26
C GLY A 779 -0.43 23.74 8.77
N LEU A 780 -0.06 24.45 9.84
CA LEU A 780 1.30 24.40 10.38
C LEU A 780 1.54 23.20 11.31
N PRO A 781 2.76 22.62 11.32
CA PRO A 781 3.09 21.47 12.15
C PRO A 781 3.19 21.83 13.63
N CYS A 782 2.68 20.93 14.47
CA CYS A 782 2.75 20.98 15.92
C CYS A 782 3.17 19.61 16.47
N ILE A 783 3.97 19.62 17.54
CA ILE A 783 4.39 18.42 18.27
C ILE A 783 3.89 18.51 19.70
N SER A 784 3.18 17.47 20.15
CA SER A 784 2.66 17.40 21.51
C SER A 784 3.77 17.42 22.56
N ASN A 785 3.52 18.15 23.66
CA ASN A 785 4.35 18.11 24.87
C ASN A 785 4.30 16.75 25.58
N SER A 786 3.38 15.85 25.20
CA SER A 786 3.39 14.44 25.59
C SER A 786 4.49 13.65 24.88
N PHE A 787 5.00 14.15 23.74
CA PHE A 787 5.98 13.45 22.91
C PHE A 787 7.40 14.00 23.08
N ILE A 788 7.54 15.32 23.18
CA ILE A 788 8.82 16.01 23.45
C ILE A 788 8.78 16.63 24.86
N GLN A 789 9.90 16.58 25.58
CA GLN A 789 10.02 17.17 26.91
C GLN A 789 9.79 18.68 26.86
N ALA A 790 9.02 19.23 27.80
CA ALA A 790 8.72 20.66 27.82
C ALA A 790 10.02 21.49 27.90
N GLY A 791 10.12 22.55 27.09
CA GLY A 791 11.30 23.42 27.03
C GLY A 791 12.48 22.89 26.19
N SER A 792 12.42 21.63 25.76
CA SER A 792 13.47 20.97 24.97
C SER A 792 13.63 21.56 23.56
N LEU A 793 12.51 21.93 22.92
CA LEU A 793 12.54 22.61 21.62
C LEU A 793 13.16 24.01 21.72
N SER A 794 12.92 24.72 22.82
CA SER A 794 13.47 26.06 23.04
C SER A 794 14.94 26.09 23.45
N SER A 795 15.49 24.98 23.95
CA SER A 795 16.90 24.87 24.32
C SER A 795 17.78 24.26 23.21
N GLY A 796 17.17 23.85 22.09
CA GLY A 796 17.86 23.11 21.01
C GLY A 796 18.27 21.67 21.38
N LEU A 797 18.11 21.27 22.64
CA LEU A 797 18.42 19.94 23.15
C LEU A 797 17.15 19.08 23.12
N ILE A 798 16.88 18.45 21.96
CA ILE A 798 15.68 17.65 21.72
C ILE A 798 15.71 16.39 22.58
N SER A 799 14.73 16.25 23.47
CA SER A 799 14.55 15.16 24.42
C SER A 799 13.18 14.56 24.21
N ILE A 800 13.15 13.34 23.67
CA ILE A 800 11.94 12.59 23.37
C ILE A 800 11.48 11.88 24.65
N ARG A 801 10.20 12.03 25.00
CA ARG A 801 9.56 11.32 26.13
C ARG A 801 9.32 9.87 25.75
N ARG A 802 10.37 9.06 25.89
CA ARG A 802 10.35 7.64 25.53
C ARG A 802 9.25 6.87 26.27
N GLU A 803 8.85 7.31 27.47
CA GLU A 803 7.85 6.68 28.33
C GLU A 803 6.43 6.77 27.79
N LYS A 804 6.20 7.78 26.94
CA LYS A 804 4.90 8.01 26.31
C LYS A 804 4.89 7.56 24.86
N TRP A 805 5.90 6.81 24.41
CA TRP A 805 5.95 6.38 23.02
C TRP A 805 4.77 5.46 22.71
N PRO A 806 3.97 5.76 21.67
CA PRO A 806 2.81 4.96 21.33
C PRO A 806 3.15 3.52 20.94
N VAL A 807 2.38 2.57 21.47
CA VAL A 807 2.47 1.15 21.12
C VAL A 807 1.16 0.67 20.51
N HIS A 808 1.24 -0.36 19.68
CA HIS A 808 0.06 -1.05 19.19
C HIS A 808 -0.70 -1.71 20.36
N PRO A 809 -2.03 -1.56 20.46
CA PRO A 809 -2.79 -2.02 21.63
C PRO A 809 -2.68 -3.53 21.86
N VAL A 810 -2.73 -4.32 20.78
CA VAL A 810 -2.64 -5.80 20.84
C VAL A 810 -1.20 -6.29 20.95
N THR A 811 -0.35 -5.99 19.96
CA THR A 811 1.01 -6.57 19.90
C THR A 811 2.00 -5.92 20.87
N ARG A 812 1.66 -4.76 21.45
CA ARG A 812 2.53 -3.92 22.29
C ARG A 812 3.83 -3.48 21.60
N MET A 813 3.92 -3.61 20.27
CA MET A 813 5.06 -3.15 19.49
C MET A 813 5.01 -1.62 19.34
N PRO A 814 6.15 -0.92 19.31
CA PRO A 814 6.19 0.51 19.07
C PRO A 814 5.63 0.83 17.68
N LEU A 815 4.87 1.91 17.60
CA LEU A 815 4.43 2.44 16.31
C LEU A 815 5.61 3.14 15.62
N THR A 816 5.71 3.00 14.29
CA THR A 816 6.84 3.48 13.47
C THR A 816 6.37 4.25 12.24
N ALA A 817 7.11 5.29 11.87
CA ALA A 817 7.02 6.02 10.62
C ALA A 817 8.08 5.59 9.58
N SER A 818 9.17 4.93 9.99
CA SER A 818 10.31 4.62 9.12
C SER A 818 10.18 3.33 8.29
N GLN A 819 9.16 2.49 8.57
CA GLN A 819 9.01 1.14 8.02
C GLN A 819 9.27 1.06 6.51
N ARG A 820 8.50 1.83 5.75
CA ARG A 820 8.48 1.72 4.29
C ARG A 820 9.79 2.20 3.64
N SER A 821 10.39 3.27 4.19
CA SER A 821 11.72 3.75 3.79
C SER A 821 12.80 2.69 4.03
N GLN A 822 12.73 1.97 5.16
CA GLN A 822 13.69 0.91 5.48
C GLN A 822 13.49 -0.34 4.62
N GLU A 823 12.25 -0.80 4.47
CA GLU A 823 11.93 -2.01 3.69
C GLU A 823 12.37 -1.88 2.23
N LEU A 824 12.11 -0.74 1.60
CA LEU A 824 12.49 -0.52 0.19
C LEU A 824 13.97 -0.20 0.00
N THR A 825 14.65 0.33 1.02
CA THR A 825 16.09 0.66 0.91
C THR A 825 16.99 -0.51 1.31
N TYR A 826 16.61 -1.28 2.34
CA TYR A 826 17.45 -2.30 2.96
C TYR A 826 16.82 -3.69 3.02
N GLY A 827 15.53 -3.82 2.69
CA GLY A 827 14.78 -5.07 2.73
C GLY A 827 14.00 -5.27 4.04
N LYS A 828 12.95 -6.09 3.98
CA LYS A 828 12.13 -6.51 5.14
C LYS A 828 12.93 -7.13 6.29
N PRO A 829 14.01 -7.92 6.06
CA PRO A 829 14.90 -8.41 7.11
C PRO A 829 15.53 -7.30 7.97
N HIS A 830 15.95 -6.21 7.33
CA HIS A 830 16.56 -5.08 8.02
C HIS A 830 15.56 -4.40 8.95
N PHE A 831 14.36 -4.08 8.43
CA PHE A 831 13.31 -3.44 9.23
C PHE A 831 12.84 -4.34 10.38
N SER A 832 12.70 -5.65 10.16
CA SER A 832 12.28 -6.59 11.22
C SER A 832 13.29 -6.64 12.36
N SER A 833 14.60 -6.67 12.07
CA SER A 833 15.65 -6.53 13.09
C SER A 833 15.56 -5.20 13.82
N TYR A 834 15.34 -4.10 13.10
CA TYR A 834 15.21 -2.77 13.67
C TYR A 834 14.02 -2.69 14.63
N LEU A 835 12.83 -3.13 14.20
CA LEU A 835 11.60 -3.10 14.98
C LEU A 835 11.72 -3.98 16.24
N ALA A 836 12.39 -5.12 16.14
CA ALA A 836 12.70 -5.96 17.29
C ALA A 836 13.60 -5.26 18.30
N SER A 837 14.71 -4.68 17.84
CA SER A 837 15.60 -3.86 18.68
C SER A 837 14.83 -2.71 19.33
N PHE A 838 13.94 -2.03 18.61
CA PHE A 838 13.14 -0.94 19.16
C PHE A 838 12.16 -1.44 20.22
N THR A 839 11.43 -2.52 19.95
CA THR A 839 10.48 -3.13 20.89
C THR A 839 11.18 -3.49 22.20
N ILE A 840 12.35 -4.12 22.11
CA ILE A 840 13.14 -4.52 23.27
C ILE A 840 13.62 -3.29 24.05
N LYS A 841 14.22 -2.29 23.38
CA LYS A 841 14.69 -1.05 24.03
C LYS A 841 13.56 -0.28 24.71
N LEU A 842 12.37 -0.24 24.12
CA LEU A 842 11.21 0.40 24.73
C LEU A 842 10.79 -0.33 26.01
N ALA A 843 10.70 -1.67 25.93
CA ALA A 843 10.29 -2.48 27.06
C ALA A 843 11.29 -2.44 28.24
N MET A 844 12.59 -2.46 27.94
CA MET A 844 13.65 -2.36 28.96
C MET A 844 13.54 -1.12 29.83
N LYS A 845 12.90 -0.06 29.33
CA LYS A 845 12.78 1.21 30.03
C LYS A 845 11.46 1.35 30.80
N TYR A 846 10.41 0.59 30.44
CA TYR A 846 9.03 0.86 30.87
C TYR A 846 8.17 -0.36 31.21
N MET A 847 8.74 -1.56 31.32
CA MET A 847 7.94 -2.70 31.73
C MET A 847 7.45 -2.57 33.18
N PRO A 848 6.12 -2.67 33.41
CA PRO A 848 5.55 -2.73 34.76
C PRO A 848 6.13 -3.95 35.50
N GLY A 849 6.57 -3.76 36.75
CA GLY A 849 7.05 -4.83 37.63
C GLY A 849 8.57 -4.92 37.82
N PHE A 850 9.36 -4.08 37.14
CA PHE A 850 10.81 -4.00 37.38
C PHE A 850 11.19 -3.18 38.61
N ASP A 851 10.36 -2.21 39.02
CA ASP A 851 10.61 -1.37 40.18
C ASP A 851 10.62 -2.13 41.52
N SER A 852 10.14 -3.39 41.54
CA SER A 852 10.07 -4.26 42.72
C SER A 852 11.12 -5.37 42.73
N VAL A 853 12.08 -5.39 41.81
CA VAL A 853 13.09 -6.46 41.71
C VAL A 853 14.37 -6.01 42.43
N ASP A 854 14.59 -6.55 43.64
CA ASP A 854 15.69 -6.16 44.54
C ASP A 854 17.13 -6.50 44.05
N LYS A 855 17.30 -7.18 42.90
CA LYS A 855 18.61 -7.62 42.39
C LYS A 855 18.82 -7.31 40.90
N GLU A 856 19.96 -6.70 40.57
CA GLU A 856 20.36 -6.39 39.17
C GLU A 856 20.43 -7.63 38.26
N SER A 857 20.89 -8.78 38.78
CA SER A 857 20.94 -10.04 38.02
C SER A 857 19.57 -10.54 37.56
N ASP A 858 18.51 -10.23 38.33
CA ASP A 858 17.15 -10.58 37.96
C ASP A 858 16.63 -9.67 36.84
N VAL A 859 17.05 -8.40 36.77
CA VAL A 859 16.65 -7.45 35.71
C VAL A 859 17.12 -7.94 34.32
N VAL A 860 18.38 -8.36 34.22
CA VAL A 860 18.95 -8.90 32.97
C VAL A 860 18.20 -10.16 32.52
N ARG A 861 17.83 -11.03 33.47
CA ARG A 861 17.05 -12.24 33.19
C ARG A 861 15.67 -11.95 32.62
N HIS A 862 14.94 -11.00 33.20
CA HIS A 862 13.62 -10.62 32.71
C HIS A 862 13.68 -10.01 31.31
N ILE A 863 14.69 -9.17 31.02
CA ILE A 863 14.90 -8.62 29.68
C ILE A 863 15.26 -9.73 28.68
N ALA A 864 16.07 -10.71 29.07
CA ALA A 864 16.39 -11.86 28.22
C ALA A 864 15.13 -12.68 27.87
N ILE A 865 14.24 -12.91 28.85
CA ILE A 865 12.95 -13.59 28.62
C ILE A 865 12.10 -12.80 27.62
N TYR A 866 11.96 -11.49 27.82
CA TYR A 866 11.15 -10.68 26.91
C TYR A 866 11.73 -10.59 25.50
N ALA A 867 13.04 -10.36 25.38
CA ALA A 867 13.73 -10.33 24.10
C ALA A 867 13.57 -11.66 23.35
N ALA A 868 13.63 -12.78 24.06
CA ALA A 868 13.32 -14.09 23.51
C ALA A 868 11.86 -14.24 23.09
N GLU A 869 10.91 -13.69 23.85
CA GLU A 869 9.48 -13.69 23.49
C GLU A 869 9.24 -12.92 22.17
N VAL A 870 9.85 -11.74 22.02
CA VAL A 870 9.82 -10.96 20.77
C VAL A 870 10.37 -11.77 19.60
N ALA A 871 11.51 -12.45 19.80
CA ALA A 871 12.10 -13.32 18.79
C ALA A 871 11.18 -14.49 18.41
N LEU A 872 10.68 -15.23 19.39
CA LEU A 872 9.86 -16.42 19.15
C LEU A 872 8.48 -16.08 18.55
N LYS A 873 7.93 -14.89 18.80
CA LYS A 873 6.76 -14.40 18.05
C LYS A 873 7.06 -14.25 16.55
N SER A 874 8.29 -13.88 16.17
CA SER A 874 8.70 -13.90 14.76
C SER A 874 8.77 -15.31 14.19
N LEU A 875 9.24 -16.30 14.96
CA LEU A 875 9.21 -17.71 14.55
C LEU A 875 7.77 -18.18 14.28
N ILE A 876 6.85 -17.84 15.18
CA ILE A 876 5.42 -18.16 15.04
C ILE A 876 4.85 -17.53 13.75
N ASN A 877 5.18 -16.28 13.47
CA ASN A 877 4.73 -15.60 12.25
C ASN A 877 5.33 -16.18 10.97
N ASP A 878 6.60 -16.56 11.00
CA ASP A 878 7.24 -17.25 9.88
C ASP A 878 6.58 -18.61 9.61
N ALA A 879 6.27 -19.38 10.67
CA ALA A 879 5.57 -20.66 10.58
C ALA A 879 4.14 -20.49 10.04
N ARG A 880 3.39 -19.49 10.53
CA ARG A 880 2.07 -19.13 10.01
C ARG A 880 2.12 -18.82 8.52
N SER A 881 3.09 -18.01 8.08
CA SER A 881 3.25 -17.61 6.68
C SER A 881 3.60 -18.80 5.80
N LEU A 882 4.55 -19.65 6.25
CA LEU A 882 4.93 -20.88 5.56
C LEU A 882 3.72 -21.80 5.33
N VAL A 883 2.96 -22.09 6.38
CA VAL A 883 1.80 -22.98 6.34
C VAL A 883 0.66 -22.36 5.53
N LYS A 884 0.31 -21.10 5.78
CA LYS A 884 -0.77 -20.41 5.05
C LYS A 884 -0.50 -20.40 3.55
N ASN A 885 0.70 -19.97 3.15
CA ASN A 885 1.05 -19.85 1.74
C ASN A 885 1.04 -21.22 1.05
N ALA A 886 1.68 -22.23 1.65
CA ALA A 886 1.72 -23.55 1.06
C ALA A 886 0.33 -24.21 0.94
N VAL A 887 -0.50 -24.13 1.98
CA VAL A 887 -1.84 -24.72 1.98
C VAL A 887 -2.78 -23.97 1.02
N LEU A 888 -2.76 -22.63 0.99
CA LEU A 888 -3.59 -21.86 0.06
C LEU A 888 -3.21 -22.07 -1.40
N ALA A 889 -1.93 -22.18 -1.72
CA ALA A 889 -1.47 -22.51 -3.09
C ALA A 889 -2.04 -23.86 -3.56
N GLU A 890 -2.20 -24.79 -2.63
CA GLU A 890 -2.66 -26.14 -2.90
C GLU A 890 -4.19 -26.23 -3.04
N ILE A 891 -4.95 -25.53 -2.18
CA ILE A 891 -6.42 -25.68 -2.12
C ILE A 891 -7.19 -24.65 -2.96
N THR A 892 -6.59 -23.49 -3.30
CA THR A 892 -7.31 -22.43 -4.03
C THR A 892 -7.73 -22.86 -5.44
N PRO A 893 -6.89 -23.55 -6.25
CA PRO A 893 -7.33 -24.07 -7.55
C PRO A 893 -8.52 -25.03 -7.40
N VAL A 894 -8.45 -25.95 -6.44
CA VAL A 894 -9.50 -26.95 -6.16
C VAL A 894 -10.82 -26.31 -5.72
N ILE A 895 -10.77 -25.22 -4.94
CA ILE A 895 -11.98 -24.49 -4.52
C ILE A 895 -12.64 -23.79 -5.71
N ASN A 896 -11.86 -23.26 -6.65
CA ASN A 896 -12.37 -22.51 -7.79
C ASN A 896 -12.95 -23.41 -8.89
N GLU A 897 -12.45 -24.65 -9.02
CA GLU A 897 -12.96 -25.65 -9.96
C GLU A 897 -14.29 -26.28 -9.53
N ASP A 898 -14.74 -26.03 -8.28
CA ASP A 898 -15.99 -26.52 -7.65
C ASP A 898 -16.27 -28.03 -7.88
N GLY A 899 -15.20 -28.82 -7.98
CA GLY A 899 -15.25 -30.27 -8.18
C GLY A 899 -15.57 -31.07 -6.90
N LEU A 900 -15.55 -32.40 -7.00
CA LEU A 900 -15.84 -33.33 -5.89
C LEU A 900 -14.94 -33.10 -4.65
N ASP A 901 -13.74 -32.55 -4.84
CA ASP A 901 -12.78 -32.25 -3.76
C ASP A 901 -12.97 -30.86 -3.12
N ALA A 902 -13.82 -29.99 -3.69
CA ALA A 902 -14.04 -28.63 -3.21
C ALA A 902 -14.55 -28.56 -1.74
N PRO A 903 -15.46 -29.43 -1.25
CA PRO A 903 -15.87 -29.43 0.15
C PRO A 903 -14.72 -29.73 1.11
N ALA A 904 -13.83 -30.66 0.76
CA ALA A 904 -12.66 -30.98 1.56
C ALA A 904 -11.66 -29.81 1.59
N ALA A 905 -11.44 -29.17 0.44
CA ALA A 905 -10.63 -27.96 0.32
C ALA A 905 -11.20 -26.78 1.15
N LYS A 906 -12.52 -26.57 1.12
CA LYS A 906 -13.24 -25.58 1.95
C LYS A 906 -13.09 -25.88 3.45
N SER A 907 -13.15 -27.15 3.87
CA SER A 907 -12.90 -27.57 5.27
C SER A 907 -11.47 -27.24 5.70
N ARG A 908 -10.47 -27.57 4.87
CA ARG A 908 -9.06 -27.25 5.12
C ARG A 908 -8.82 -25.75 5.24
N LYS A 909 -9.44 -24.92 4.37
CA LYS A 909 -9.38 -23.46 4.47
C LYS A 909 -9.93 -22.96 5.82
N LYS A 910 -11.07 -23.51 6.28
CA LYS A 910 -11.67 -23.18 7.58
C LYS A 910 -10.75 -23.59 8.75
N ALA A 911 -10.20 -24.80 8.72
CA ALA A 911 -9.25 -25.29 9.72
C ALA A 911 -7.97 -24.42 9.76
N LEU A 912 -7.44 -24.05 8.59
CA LEU A 912 -6.30 -23.15 8.46
C LEU A 912 -6.58 -21.79 9.11
N LEU A 913 -7.74 -21.19 8.85
CA LEU A 913 -8.11 -19.91 9.45
C LEU A 913 -8.29 -20.00 10.97
N ARG A 914 -8.85 -21.11 11.48
CA ARG A 914 -8.95 -21.36 12.93
C ARG A 914 -7.58 -21.46 13.58
N TRP A 915 -6.66 -22.23 12.99
CA TRP A 915 -5.29 -22.37 13.46
C TRP A 915 -4.52 -21.05 13.38
N PHE A 916 -4.62 -20.34 12.25
CA PHE A 916 -3.91 -19.07 12.00
C PHE A 916 -4.26 -17.99 13.02
N LYS A 917 -5.54 -17.92 13.44
CA LYS A 917 -6.06 -16.96 14.43
C LYS A 917 -5.75 -17.32 15.89
N SER A 918 -5.27 -18.53 16.18
CA SER A 918 -4.92 -18.93 17.55
C SER A 918 -3.74 -18.13 18.09
N ASP A 919 -3.72 -17.76 19.37
CA ASP A 919 -2.58 -17.12 20.03
C ASP A 919 -1.37 -18.06 20.18
N HIS A 920 -1.62 -19.38 20.23
CA HIS A 920 -0.62 -20.42 20.45
C HIS A 920 -0.64 -21.49 19.34
N PRO A 921 -0.37 -21.13 18.07
CA PRO A 921 -0.52 -22.04 16.93
C PRO A 921 0.52 -23.18 16.92
N LEU A 922 1.61 -23.03 17.67
CA LEU A 922 2.67 -24.04 17.80
C LEU A 922 2.52 -24.93 19.04
N SER A 923 1.38 -24.81 19.73
CA SER A 923 1.06 -25.64 20.88
C SER A 923 0.48 -26.99 20.49
N LEU A 924 0.44 -27.89 21.47
CA LEU A 924 -0.30 -29.14 21.41
C LEU A 924 -1.68 -29.00 22.08
N ASP A 925 -2.29 -27.81 22.00
CA ASP A 925 -3.62 -27.54 22.53
C ASP A 925 -4.68 -28.43 21.83
N PRO A 926 -5.53 -29.15 22.60
CA PRO A 926 -6.55 -30.05 22.05
C PRO A 926 -7.54 -29.41 21.08
N ASP A 927 -7.74 -28.10 21.13
CA ASP A 927 -8.67 -27.36 20.26
C ASP A 927 -8.01 -26.76 19.01
N ILE A 928 -6.69 -26.58 19.04
CA ILE A 928 -5.94 -25.91 17.96
C ILE A 928 -5.11 -26.90 17.14
N HIS A 929 -4.49 -27.88 17.80
CA HIS A 929 -3.65 -28.87 17.13
C HIS A 929 -4.41 -29.72 16.10
N PRO A 930 -5.67 -30.17 16.34
CA PRO A 930 -6.44 -30.85 15.29
C PRO A 930 -6.67 -29.97 14.06
N ALA A 931 -6.86 -28.65 14.25
CA ALA A 931 -7.08 -27.72 13.14
C ALA A 931 -5.80 -27.58 12.28
N LEU A 932 -4.61 -27.66 12.89
CA LEU A 932 -3.35 -27.74 12.15
C LEU A 932 -3.26 -29.01 11.30
N ILE A 933 -3.50 -30.17 11.91
CA ILE A 933 -3.46 -31.47 11.22
C ILE A 933 -4.44 -31.47 10.05
N GLU A 934 -5.68 -31.01 10.28
CA GLU A 934 -6.71 -30.93 9.24
C GLU A 934 -6.29 -29.97 8.11
N ALA A 935 -5.72 -28.81 8.42
CA ALA A 935 -5.28 -27.85 7.41
C ALA A 935 -4.15 -28.38 6.53
N VAL A 936 -3.14 -28.99 7.13
CA VAL A 936 -1.87 -29.36 6.47
C VAL A 936 -1.93 -30.72 5.79
N VAL A 937 -2.59 -31.71 6.39
CA VAL A 937 -2.50 -33.11 5.95
C VAL A 937 -3.62 -33.48 5.00
N LYS A 938 -3.28 -34.05 3.84
CA LYS A 938 -4.24 -34.75 2.98
C LYS A 938 -4.59 -36.10 3.59
N PRO A 939 -5.88 -36.45 3.76
CA PRO A 939 -6.24 -37.79 4.22
C PRO A 939 -5.85 -38.81 3.15
N VAL A 940 -4.88 -39.69 3.45
CA VAL A 940 -4.49 -40.82 2.59
C VAL A 940 -4.86 -42.11 3.32
N ASN A 941 -5.73 -42.92 2.73
CA ASN A 941 -6.22 -44.18 3.32
C ASN A 941 -6.81 -44.03 4.74
N GLY A 942 -7.48 -42.90 5.02
CA GLY A 942 -8.08 -42.62 6.34
C GLY A 942 -7.08 -42.33 7.46
N ILE A 943 -5.81 -42.04 7.11
CA ILE A 943 -4.76 -41.65 8.06
C ILE A 943 -4.45 -40.17 7.84
N MET A 944 -4.42 -39.39 8.92
CA MET A 944 -3.94 -38.01 8.93
C MET A 944 -2.88 -37.87 10.02
N GLU A 945 -1.60 -37.80 9.63
CA GLU A 945 -0.46 -37.62 10.53
C GLU A 945 0.49 -36.58 9.93
N LEU A 946 1.00 -35.65 10.74
CA LEU A 946 2.06 -34.73 10.32
C LEU A 946 3.34 -35.54 10.11
N LYS A 947 4.05 -35.32 9.00
CA LYS A 947 5.29 -36.07 8.76
C LYS A 947 6.32 -35.68 9.82
N ALA A 948 6.84 -36.65 10.55
CA ALA A 948 7.91 -36.40 11.51
C ALA A 948 9.27 -36.35 10.80
N THR A 949 10.17 -35.48 11.28
CA THR A 949 11.58 -35.45 10.84
C THR A 949 12.38 -36.65 11.41
N ARG A 950 13.68 -36.76 11.08
CA ARG A 950 14.61 -37.75 11.67
C ARG A 950 15.79 -37.02 12.31
N PRO A 951 15.95 -37.06 13.65
CA PRO A 951 15.06 -37.69 14.64
C PRO A 951 13.70 -36.97 14.74
N PRO A 952 12.60 -37.66 15.12
CA PRO A 952 11.24 -37.09 15.13
C PRO A 952 10.97 -36.15 16.31
N THR A 953 11.80 -36.22 17.35
CA THR A 953 11.70 -35.39 18.54
C THR A 953 13.08 -34.86 18.93
N THR A 954 13.10 -33.66 19.50
CA THR A 954 14.29 -33.06 20.14
C THR A 954 13.89 -32.49 21.49
N SER A 955 14.85 -32.22 22.37
CA SER A 955 14.55 -31.55 23.64
C SER A 955 14.43 -30.04 23.41
N LEU A 956 13.61 -29.36 24.21
CA LEU A 956 13.50 -27.89 24.15
C LEU A 956 14.87 -27.21 24.38
N ILE A 957 15.70 -27.77 25.26
CA ILE A 957 17.04 -27.25 25.56
C ILE A 957 17.91 -27.32 24.30
N GLN A 958 18.00 -28.48 23.65
CA GLN A 958 18.80 -28.65 22.44
C GLN A 958 18.33 -27.73 21.31
N PHE A 959 17.01 -27.58 21.16
CA PHE A 959 16.41 -26.66 20.19
C PHE A 959 16.86 -25.21 20.41
N VAL A 960 16.83 -24.74 21.66
CA VAL A 960 17.28 -23.38 22.02
C VAL A 960 18.78 -23.22 21.83
N GLU A 961 19.58 -24.21 22.22
CA GLU A 961 21.04 -24.20 22.02
C GLU A 961 21.39 -24.12 20.53
N ASP A 962 20.67 -24.86 19.68
CA ASP A 962 20.83 -24.79 18.24
C ASP A 962 20.50 -23.40 17.70
N ILE A 963 19.41 -22.77 18.15
CA ILE A 963 19.06 -21.39 17.76
C ILE A 963 20.19 -20.42 18.09
N ILE A 964 20.68 -20.45 19.34
CA ILE A 964 21.72 -19.53 19.82
C ILE A 964 23.03 -19.76 19.05
N LYS A 965 23.43 -21.02 18.88
CA LYS A 965 24.63 -21.41 18.13
C LYS A 965 24.60 -20.90 16.69
N HIS A 966 23.47 -21.06 16.00
CA HIS A 966 23.32 -20.54 14.64
C HIS A 966 23.35 -19.01 14.61
N CYS A 967 22.69 -18.33 15.56
CA CYS A 967 22.67 -16.87 15.59
C CYS A 967 24.05 -16.25 15.85
N ASN A 968 24.90 -16.92 16.63
CA ASN A 968 26.29 -16.53 16.90
C ASN A 968 27.25 -16.82 15.74
N THR A 969 26.85 -17.64 14.75
CA THR A 969 27.68 -17.89 13.57
C THR A 969 27.60 -16.69 12.62
N PRO A 970 28.70 -16.16 12.05
CA PRO A 970 28.67 -15.01 11.14
C PRO A 970 27.79 -15.24 9.89
N ASN A 971 27.97 -16.42 9.28
CA ASN A 971 27.27 -16.87 8.06
C ASN A 971 26.46 -18.13 8.35
N PRO A 972 25.32 -18.03 9.04
CA PRO A 972 24.49 -19.17 9.37
C PRO A 972 23.93 -19.71 8.06
N ARG A 973 24.25 -20.98 7.77
CA ARG A 973 23.50 -21.71 6.76
C ARG A 973 22.03 -21.70 7.20
N ARG A 974 21.11 -21.34 6.31
CA ARG A 974 19.66 -21.43 6.57
C ARG A 974 19.34 -22.91 6.80
N ARG A 975 19.27 -23.27 8.07
CA ARG A 975 18.95 -24.60 8.59
C ARG A 975 17.75 -24.46 9.51
N PRO A 976 16.97 -25.53 9.70
CA PRO A 976 15.90 -25.48 10.67
C PRO A 976 16.44 -25.07 12.06
N PRO A 977 15.69 -24.28 12.84
CA PRO A 977 14.30 -23.88 12.61
C PRO A 977 14.10 -22.63 11.73
N PHE A 978 15.14 -22.11 11.08
CA PHE A 978 15.02 -20.89 10.29
C PHE A 978 14.37 -21.18 8.93
N ILE A 979 13.16 -20.67 8.76
CA ILE A 979 12.39 -20.78 7.52
C ILE A 979 13.02 -19.88 6.45
N THR A 980 13.08 -20.36 5.21
CA THR A 980 13.53 -19.56 4.07
C THR A 980 12.70 -18.27 3.99
N ASP A 981 13.36 -17.12 3.95
CA ASP A 981 12.77 -15.77 3.91
C ASP A 981 12.02 -15.35 5.18
N GLY A 982 12.08 -16.20 6.21
CA GLY A 982 11.64 -15.90 7.55
C GLY A 982 12.46 -14.79 8.21
N GLN A 983 11.82 -14.03 9.08
CA GLN A 983 12.42 -12.92 9.81
C GLN A 983 13.08 -13.38 11.13
N PHE A 984 12.79 -14.61 11.59
CA PHE A 984 13.18 -15.10 12.91
C PHE A 984 14.68 -15.02 13.17
N ILE A 985 15.53 -15.40 12.22
CA ILE A 985 17.00 -15.34 12.42
C ILE A 985 17.50 -13.92 12.65
N HIS A 986 16.91 -12.95 11.94
CA HIS A 986 17.28 -11.55 11.98
C HIS A 986 16.79 -10.90 13.29
N VAL A 987 15.58 -11.23 13.72
CA VAL A 987 14.99 -10.79 14.99
C VAL A 987 15.73 -11.39 16.18
N THR A 988 16.03 -12.69 16.16
CA THR A 988 16.77 -13.38 17.23
C THR A 988 18.17 -12.81 17.43
N ARG A 989 18.90 -12.52 16.35
CA ARG A 989 20.21 -11.86 16.41
C ARG A 989 20.13 -10.46 17.02
N ALA A 990 19.12 -9.69 16.63
CA ALA A 990 18.87 -8.38 17.24
C ALA A 990 18.57 -8.52 18.75
N ALA A 991 17.70 -9.47 19.13
CA ALA A 991 17.35 -9.75 20.51
C ALA A 991 18.57 -10.13 21.37
N ILE A 992 19.37 -11.10 20.92
CA ILE A 992 20.61 -11.52 21.61
C ILE A 992 21.56 -10.34 21.76
N ARG A 993 21.73 -9.52 20.71
CA ARG A 993 22.58 -8.33 20.75
C ARG A 993 22.11 -7.31 21.80
N GLU A 994 20.82 -6.98 21.84
CA GLU A 994 20.29 -6.01 22.82
C GLU A 994 20.45 -6.50 24.25
N VAL A 995 20.21 -7.80 24.52
CA VAL A 995 20.44 -8.41 25.84
C VAL A 995 21.91 -8.30 26.24
N LYS A 996 22.84 -8.63 25.32
CA LYS A 996 24.28 -8.51 25.56
C LYS A 996 24.71 -7.07 25.85
N GLN A 997 24.21 -6.10 25.08
CA GLN A 997 24.50 -4.69 25.29
C GLN A 997 23.94 -4.16 26.61
N PHE A 998 22.74 -4.62 27.00
CA PHE A 998 22.16 -4.26 28.29
C PHE A 998 22.97 -4.79 29.46
N ALA A 999 23.31 -6.08 29.43
CA ALA A 999 24.11 -6.72 30.48
C ALA A 999 25.47 -6.03 30.66
N ALA A 1000 26.14 -5.68 29.55
CA ALA A 1000 27.42 -4.96 29.57
C ALA A 1000 27.33 -3.59 30.26
N ARG A 1001 26.19 -2.87 30.14
CA ARG A 1001 25.99 -1.58 30.80
C ARG A 1001 25.72 -1.67 32.30
N HIS A 1002 25.21 -2.81 32.77
CA HIS A 1002 24.87 -3.02 34.17
C HIS A 1002 25.98 -3.72 34.97
N GLY A 1003 27.02 -4.23 34.30
CA GLY A 1003 28.25 -4.70 34.95
C GLY A 1003 28.13 -6.00 35.76
N SER A 1004 27.00 -6.72 35.66
CA SER A 1004 26.62 -7.72 36.67
C SER A 1004 26.80 -9.20 36.26
N CYS A 1005 27.36 -9.54 35.08
CA CYS A 1005 27.45 -10.94 34.62
C CYS A 1005 28.75 -11.25 33.85
N THR A 1006 29.33 -12.43 34.07
CA THR A 1006 30.37 -12.96 33.19
C THR A 1006 29.77 -13.38 31.83
N GLU A 1007 30.61 -13.56 30.80
CA GLU A 1007 30.13 -14.02 29.48
C GLU A 1007 29.42 -15.37 29.56
N LYS A 1008 29.91 -16.29 30.40
CA LYS A 1008 29.28 -17.60 30.64
C LYS A 1008 27.92 -17.48 31.31
N ASP A 1009 27.80 -16.61 32.32
CA ASP A 1009 26.51 -16.37 33.00
C ASP A 1009 25.49 -15.78 32.02
N LEU A 1010 25.94 -14.90 31.13
CA LEU A 1010 25.09 -14.27 30.12
C LEU A 1010 24.57 -15.27 29.08
N GLU A 1011 25.40 -16.22 28.64
CA GLU A 1011 24.95 -17.31 27.77
C GLU A 1011 23.87 -18.17 28.44
N VAL A 1012 24.05 -18.49 29.72
CA VAL A 1012 23.05 -19.23 30.52
C VAL A 1012 21.77 -18.42 30.64
N ILE A 1013 21.84 -17.13 30.96
CA ILE A 1013 20.68 -16.24 31.08
C ILE A 1013 19.91 -16.15 29.76
N ILE A 1014 20.61 -15.99 28.63
CA ILE A 1014 19.97 -15.95 27.31
C ILE A 1014 19.28 -17.29 27.00
N ARG A 1015 19.98 -18.42 27.20
CA ARG A 1015 19.42 -19.76 26.98
C ARG A 1015 18.17 -19.99 27.83
N ASP A 1016 18.26 -19.72 29.13
CA ASP A 1016 17.15 -19.89 30.06
C ASP A 1016 15.97 -18.95 29.70
N GLY A 1017 16.27 -17.73 29.24
CA GLY A 1017 15.28 -16.78 28.74
C GLY A 1017 14.48 -17.32 27.54
N PHE A 1018 15.16 -17.93 26.56
CA PHE A 1018 14.51 -18.59 25.42
C PHE A 1018 13.71 -19.82 25.82
N ILE A 1019 14.17 -20.60 26.79
CA ILE A 1019 13.42 -21.76 27.32
C ILE A 1019 12.12 -21.29 27.97
N THR A 1020 12.19 -20.30 28.86
CA THR A 1020 11.01 -19.73 29.53
C THR A 1020 10.04 -19.10 28.53
N ALA A 1021 10.54 -18.35 27.55
CA ALA A 1021 9.70 -17.76 26.52
C ALA A 1021 9.01 -18.82 25.63
N CYS A 1022 9.70 -19.91 25.27
CA CYS A 1022 9.09 -21.04 24.57
C CYS A 1022 7.98 -21.71 25.38
N GLN A 1023 8.15 -21.84 26.70
CA GLN A 1023 7.12 -22.38 27.60
C GLN A 1023 5.92 -21.45 27.68
N LYS A 1024 6.15 -20.15 27.89
CA LYS A 1024 5.11 -19.12 27.95
C LYS A 1024 4.29 -19.02 26.66
N LEU A 1025 4.96 -19.12 25.51
CA LEU A 1025 4.30 -19.11 24.19
C LEU A 1025 3.71 -20.47 23.80
N LYS A 1026 3.81 -21.49 24.67
CA LYS A 1026 3.38 -22.88 24.42
C LYS A 1026 3.95 -23.45 23.11
N ILE A 1027 5.23 -23.24 22.83
CA ILE A 1027 5.89 -23.81 21.65
C ILE A 1027 6.27 -25.26 21.97
N ASN A 1028 5.46 -26.19 21.47
CA ASN A 1028 5.64 -27.63 21.63
C ASN A 1028 6.18 -28.29 20.36
N GLN A 1029 5.91 -27.72 19.19
CA GLN A 1029 6.35 -28.25 17.91
C GLN A 1029 6.63 -27.13 16.91
N VAL A 1030 7.46 -27.42 15.91
CA VAL A 1030 7.86 -26.46 14.88
C VAL A 1030 7.94 -27.13 13.50
N PRO A 1031 7.67 -26.40 12.40
CA PRO A 1031 7.98 -26.88 11.05
C PRO A 1031 9.48 -27.20 10.91
N TRP A 1032 9.82 -28.22 10.14
CA TRP A 1032 11.18 -28.71 9.97
C TRP A 1032 11.51 -29.08 8.52
N SER A 1033 12.76 -29.46 8.27
CA SER A 1033 13.20 -29.96 6.96
C SER A 1033 12.88 -31.43 6.75
N GLU A 1034 12.73 -31.83 5.49
CA GLU A 1034 12.53 -33.23 5.12
C GLU A 1034 13.68 -34.13 5.57
N PRO A 1035 13.39 -35.36 6.02
CA PRO A 1035 14.42 -36.35 6.27
C PRO A 1035 15.10 -36.74 4.95
N PRO A 1036 16.40 -37.12 4.97
CA PRO A 1036 17.08 -37.59 3.78
C PRO A 1036 16.37 -38.83 3.20
N ALA A 1037 16.09 -38.81 1.88
CA ALA A 1037 15.44 -39.90 1.18
C ALA A 1037 16.24 -41.21 1.35
N GLN A 1038 15.54 -42.31 1.67
CA GLN A 1038 16.16 -43.62 1.85
C GLN A 1038 16.97 -44.00 0.60
N GLY A 1039 18.28 -44.19 0.77
CA GLY A 1039 19.18 -44.65 -0.29
C GLY A 1039 19.98 -43.57 -1.04
N ARG A 1040 19.72 -42.26 -0.85
CA ARG A 1040 20.55 -41.20 -1.44
C ARG A 1040 21.71 -40.83 -0.50
N ARG A 1041 22.96 -41.05 -0.93
CA ARG A 1041 24.15 -40.43 -0.31
C ARG A 1041 24.19 -38.95 -0.71
N GLY A 1042 23.75 -38.07 0.19
CA GLY A 1042 23.76 -36.61 -0.02
C GLY A 1042 23.58 -35.86 1.29
N ALA A 1043 23.88 -34.56 1.28
CA ALA A 1043 23.64 -33.71 2.45
C ALA A 1043 22.13 -33.66 2.78
N PRO A 1044 21.73 -33.72 4.06
CA PRO A 1044 20.33 -33.61 4.45
C PRO A 1044 19.74 -32.28 3.97
N SER A 1045 18.46 -32.29 3.58
CA SER A 1045 17.74 -31.08 3.20
C SER A 1045 17.79 -30.08 4.35
N THR A 1046 18.15 -28.84 4.05
CA THR A 1046 18.15 -27.74 5.04
C THR A 1046 16.92 -26.85 4.91
N ARG A 1047 16.06 -27.11 3.92
CA ARG A 1047 14.86 -26.32 3.64
C ARG A 1047 13.73 -26.77 4.54
N VAL A 1048 13.20 -25.87 5.36
CA VAL A 1048 11.99 -26.09 6.16
C VAL A 1048 10.77 -26.15 5.23
N VAL A 1049 9.89 -27.12 5.44
CA VAL A 1049 8.64 -27.33 4.68
C VAL A 1049 7.44 -27.37 5.62
N HIS A 1050 6.24 -27.10 5.07
CA HIS A 1050 5.03 -26.89 5.87
C HIS A 1050 4.40 -28.18 6.43
N ASP A 1051 4.71 -29.34 5.88
CA ASP A 1051 4.10 -30.64 6.20
C ASP A 1051 5.01 -31.56 7.03
N VAL A 1052 6.26 -31.15 7.30
CA VAL A 1052 7.21 -31.85 8.17
C VAL A 1052 7.37 -31.09 9.48
N TRP A 1053 7.22 -31.78 10.61
CA TRP A 1053 7.19 -31.19 11.94
C TRP A 1053 8.14 -31.90 12.91
N MET A 1054 8.72 -31.14 13.83
CA MET A 1054 9.55 -31.63 14.94
C MET A 1054 8.83 -31.36 16.26
N SER A 1055 8.62 -32.39 17.07
CA SER A 1055 8.19 -32.22 18.47
C SER A 1055 9.39 -31.87 19.36
N LEU A 1056 9.17 -30.95 20.30
CA LEU A 1056 10.15 -30.48 21.28
C LEU A 1056 10.01 -31.21 22.64
N GLY A 1057 9.31 -32.34 22.66
CA GLY A 1057 8.93 -33.11 23.85
C GLY A 1057 9.86 -34.27 24.19
N ALA A 1058 11.04 -34.41 23.56
CA ALA A 1058 11.94 -35.51 23.88
C ALA A 1058 12.52 -35.37 25.32
N LYS A 1059 12.41 -36.41 26.14
CA LYS A 1059 13.38 -36.62 27.25
C LYS A 1059 14.71 -37.06 26.63
N ASN A 1060 15.84 -36.69 27.25
CA ASN A 1060 17.19 -37.05 26.79
C ASN A 1060 17.22 -38.50 26.25
N PRO A 1061 17.78 -38.72 25.05
CA PRO A 1061 17.37 -39.82 24.18
C PRO A 1061 17.80 -41.18 24.73
N THR A 1062 16.87 -41.95 25.28
CA THR A 1062 17.02 -43.38 25.56
C THR A 1062 15.80 -44.17 25.10
N GLY A 1063 15.56 -44.22 23.80
CA GLY A 1063 14.63 -45.20 23.20
C GLY A 1063 14.13 -44.86 21.79
N PRO A 1064 13.91 -45.86 20.92
CA PRO A 1064 13.31 -45.64 19.61
C PRO A 1064 11.81 -45.32 19.73
N PRO A 1065 11.27 -44.36 18.96
CA PRO A 1065 9.87 -43.98 19.01
C PRO A 1065 8.99 -44.98 18.25
N THR A 1066 7.95 -45.49 18.91
CA THR A 1066 6.91 -46.32 18.31
C THR A 1066 5.79 -45.42 17.78
N SER A 1067 5.72 -45.17 16.47
CA SER A 1067 4.53 -44.57 15.86
C SER A 1067 3.51 -45.67 15.56
N THR A 1068 2.35 -45.60 16.20
CA THR A 1068 1.19 -46.46 15.93
C THR A 1068 0.15 -45.67 15.16
N ALA A 1069 0.09 -45.89 13.84
CA ALA A 1069 -0.92 -45.31 12.97
C ALA A 1069 -2.32 -45.84 13.33
N ILE A 1070 -3.27 -44.93 13.63
CA ILE A 1070 -4.66 -45.28 13.92
C ILE A 1070 -5.45 -45.25 12.61
N ARG A 1071 -5.90 -46.41 12.12
CA ARG A 1071 -6.85 -46.52 11.01
C ARG A 1071 -8.28 -46.41 11.53
N ALA A 1072 -9.09 -45.53 10.93
CA ALA A 1072 -10.50 -45.43 11.23
C ALA A 1072 -11.32 -45.42 9.92
N HIS A 1073 -12.19 -46.40 9.73
CA HIS A 1073 -13.16 -46.43 8.64
C HIS A 1073 -14.38 -45.57 9.03
N ASN A 1074 -14.87 -44.72 8.11
CA ASN A 1074 -16.12 -43.92 8.20
C ASN A 1074 -16.14 -42.67 9.11
N HIS A 1075 -15.02 -41.99 9.33
CA HIS A 1075 -14.98 -40.73 10.10
C HIS A 1075 -14.71 -39.50 9.22
N THR A 1076 -15.23 -38.34 9.62
CA THR A 1076 -14.91 -37.05 8.98
C THR A 1076 -13.42 -36.69 9.20
N PRO A 1077 -12.76 -35.96 8.28
CA PRO A 1077 -11.36 -35.55 8.44
C PRO A 1077 -11.07 -34.86 9.79
N ALA A 1078 -11.98 -33.99 10.24
CA ALA A 1078 -11.88 -33.32 11.54
C ALA A 1078 -11.86 -34.30 12.73
N ALA A 1079 -12.64 -35.39 12.67
CA ALA A 1079 -12.67 -36.42 13.72
C ALA A 1079 -11.38 -37.25 13.73
N ILE A 1080 -10.84 -37.58 12.55
CA ILE A 1080 -9.55 -38.27 12.41
C ILE A 1080 -8.42 -37.39 12.95
N ALA A 1081 -8.37 -36.12 12.53
CA ALA A 1081 -7.39 -35.14 13.01
C ALA A 1081 -7.44 -34.96 14.53
N ARG A 1082 -8.63 -34.93 15.14
CA ARG A 1082 -8.79 -34.86 16.60
C ARG A 1082 -8.23 -36.10 17.30
N ARG A 1083 -8.47 -37.29 16.78
CA ARG A 1083 -7.96 -38.55 17.36
C ARG A 1083 -6.44 -38.67 17.22
N THR A 1084 -5.88 -38.32 16.06
CA THR A 1084 -4.42 -38.26 15.88
C THR A 1084 -3.81 -37.25 16.85
N SER A 1085 -4.40 -36.06 16.95
CA SER A 1085 -3.95 -35.03 17.88
C SER A 1085 -3.89 -35.54 19.32
N GLN A 1086 -4.95 -36.19 19.81
CA GLN A 1086 -5.00 -36.77 21.16
C GLN A 1086 -3.88 -37.79 21.41
N HIS A 1087 -3.57 -38.63 20.42
CA HIS A 1087 -2.47 -39.60 20.54
C HIS A 1087 -1.11 -38.90 20.63
N ILE A 1088 -0.85 -37.92 19.74
CA ILE A 1088 0.38 -37.11 19.78
C ILE A 1088 0.52 -36.42 21.13
N ILE A 1089 -0.54 -35.74 21.58
CA ILE A 1089 -0.61 -35.07 22.88
C ILE A 1089 -0.29 -36.04 24.01
N ALA A 1090 -0.89 -37.23 24.05
CA ALA A 1090 -0.65 -38.22 25.10
C ALA A 1090 0.80 -38.69 25.14
N SER A 1091 1.42 -38.93 23.98
CA SER A 1091 2.80 -39.41 23.88
C SER A 1091 3.86 -38.32 24.18
N ASP A 1092 3.54 -37.04 23.95
CA ASP A 1092 4.48 -35.94 24.15
C ASP A 1092 4.65 -35.60 25.64
N ALA A 1093 5.89 -35.48 26.13
CA ALA A 1093 6.16 -35.16 27.53
C ALA A 1093 5.65 -33.77 27.94
N ARG A 1094 5.58 -32.82 27.01
CA ARG A 1094 5.09 -31.46 27.23
C ARG A 1094 3.66 -31.25 26.74
N GLY A 1095 3.01 -32.29 26.22
CA GLY A 1095 1.59 -32.24 25.82
C GLY A 1095 0.69 -32.08 27.04
N GLU A 1096 -0.31 -31.20 26.94
CA GLU A 1096 -1.30 -30.99 28.00
C GLU A 1096 -2.02 -32.31 28.36
N TRP A 1097 -2.36 -32.45 29.64
CA TRP A 1097 -3.08 -33.62 30.15
C TRP A 1097 -3.93 -33.21 31.36
N SER A 1098 -4.92 -34.04 31.67
CA SER A 1098 -5.84 -33.80 32.78
C SER A 1098 -5.69 -34.88 33.83
N GLY A 1099 -5.59 -34.47 35.09
CA GLY A 1099 -5.55 -35.40 36.22
C GLY A 1099 -6.88 -36.14 36.41
N THR A 1100 -8.01 -35.54 36.03
CA THR A 1100 -9.34 -36.19 36.14
C THR A 1100 -9.51 -37.34 35.14
N ASP A 1101 -8.78 -37.30 34.03
CA ASP A 1101 -8.81 -38.34 33.00
C ASP A 1101 -7.89 -39.53 33.36
N VAL A 1102 -7.13 -39.44 34.46
CA VAL A 1102 -6.15 -40.44 34.89
C VAL A 1102 -6.72 -41.33 35.98
N THR A 1103 -6.88 -42.60 35.65
CA THR A 1103 -7.21 -43.65 36.61
C THR A 1103 -5.94 -44.21 37.27
N LEU A 1104 -6.10 -44.89 38.40
CA LEU A 1104 -4.98 -45.57 39.08
C LEU A 1104 -4.21 -46.52 38.13
N LYS A 1105 -4.90 -47.18 37.20
CA LYS A 1105 -4.31 -48.11 36.22
C LYS A 1105 -3.57 -47.39 35.09
N SER A 1106 -3.93 -46.15 34.78
CA SER A 1106 -3.36 -45.38 33.67
C SER A 1106 -2.29 -44.38 34.11
N PHE A 1107 -1.85 -44.36 35.38
CA PHE A 1107 -0.78 -43.45 35.82
C PHE A 1107 0.48 -43.56 34.96
N HIS A 1108 0.87 -44.78 34.57
CA HIS A 1108 2.04 -45.01 33.73
C HIS A 1108 2.00 -44.25 32.39
N THR A 1109 0.81 -43.86 31.90
CA THR A 1109 0.63 -43.09 30.66
C THR A 1109 0.84 -41.59 30.85
N VAL A 1110 1.09 -41.12 32.07
CA VAL A 1110 1.32 -39.69 32.37
C VAL A 1110 2.59 -39.43 33.17
N LEU A 1111 3.28 -40.45 33.68
CA LEU A 1111 4.54 -40.29 34.42
C LEU A 1111 5.68 -39.72 33.57
N HIS A 1112 5.60 -39.85 32.23
CA HIS A 1112 6.58 -39.24 31.34
C HIS A 1112 6.36 -37.74 31.13
N LYS A 1113 5.19 -37.21 31.52
CA LYS A 1113 4.86 -35.79 31.39
C LYS A 1113 5.82 -34.94 32.22
N THR A 1114 6.16 -33.76 31.69
CA THR A 1114 7.03 -32.77 32.33
C THR A 1114 6.28 -31.48 32.67
N VAL A 1115 5.03 -31.36 32.21
CA VAL A 1115 4.12 -30.26 32.56
C VAL A 1115 3.11 -30.78 33.59
N PRO A 1116 2.66 -29.94 34.55
CA PRO A 1116 1.63 -30.35 35.48
C PRO A 1116 0.30 -30.56 34.74
N PRO A 1117 -0.65 -31.32 35.33
CA PRO A 1117 -1.98 -31.47 34.74
C PRO A 1117 -2.71 -30.12 34.71
N ARG A 1118 -3.63 -29.93 33.74
CA ARG A 1118 -4.32 -28.65 33.48
C ARG A 1118 -5.03 -28.08 34.70
N GLU A 1119 -5.44 -28.95 35.63
CA GLU A 1119 -6.08 -28.55 36.89
C GLU A 1119 -5.15 -27.70 37.77
N ILE A 1120 -3.83 -27.71 37.53
CA ILE A 1120 -2.80 -26.97 38.28
C ILE A 1120 -2.37 -25.68 37.52
N SER A 1121 -3.15 -25.21 36.54
CA SER A 1121 -2.82 -24.03 35.72
C SER A 1121 -2.95 -22.68 36.46
N GLU A 1122 -2.17 -21.67 36.02
CA GLU A 1122 -2.21 -20.29 36.53
C GLU A 1122 -3.51 -19.53 36.23
N ALA A 1123 -4.15 -19.84 35.11
CA ALA A 1123 -5.30 -19.09 34.58
C ALA A 1123 -6.50 -19.06 35.55
N ASP A 1124 -6.59 -20.04 36.45
CA ASP A 1124 -7.72 -20.17 37.36
C ASP A 1124 -7.53 -19.42 38.69
N PHE A 1125 -6.39 -18.73 38.87
CA PHE A 1125 -6.11 -17.94 40.09
C PHE A 1125 -6.59 -16.49 39.99
N GLU A 1126 -6.74 -15.93 38.78
CA GLU A 1126 -7.04 -14.51 38.54
C GLU A 1126 -8.47 -14.10 38.98
N GLY A 1127 -9.39 -15.06 39.13
CA GLY A 1127 -10.75 -14.83 39.64
C GLY A 1127 -10.93 -15.02 41.15
N ALA A 1128 -9.90 -15.48 41.88
CA ALA A 1128 -10.03 -15.78 43.30
C ALA A 1128 -9.81 -14.52 44.15
N SER A 1129 -10.82 -14.10 44.93
CA SER A 1129 -10.76 -13.00 45.92
C SER A 1129 -9.86 -13.29 47.14
N GLY A 1130 -8.71 -13.94 46.92
CA GLY A 1130 -7.80 -14.38 47.97
C GLY A 1130 -6.78 -13.31 48.36
N GLU A 1131 -6.29 -13.39 49.60
CA GLU A 1131 -5.11 -12.61 50.03
C GLU A 1131 -3.93 -12.86 49.08
N ALA A 1132 -3.19 -11.80 48.73
CA ALA A 1132 -2.09 -11.81 47.75
C ALA A 1132 -1.07 -12.95 47.96
N TYR A 1133 -0.81 -13.30 49.22
CA TYR A 1133 0.07 -14.40 49.60
C TYR A 1133 -0.35 -15.79 49.10
N ILE A 1134 -1.65 -16.07 49.03
CA ILE A 1134 -2.15 -17.39 48.58
C ILE A 1134 -1.96 -17.51 47.06
N ILE A 1135 -2.21 -16.41 46.34
CA ILE A 1135 -1.95 -16.33 44.91
C ILE A 1135 -0.45 -16.48 44.67
N GLU A 1136 0.39 -15.75 45.39
CA GLU A 1136 1.85 -15.86 45.35
C GLU A 1136 2.34 -17.29 45.61
N SER A 1137 1.75 -17.99 46.60
CA SER A 1137 2.09 -19.39 46.90
C SER A 1137 1.71 -20.34 45.77
N TYR A 1138 0.55 -20.13 45.15
CA TYR A 1138 0.10 -20.95 44.01
C TYR A 1138 0.95 -20.70 42.77
N THR A 1139 1.17 -19.43 42.40
CA THR A 1139 2.08 -19.05 41.32
C THR A 1139 3.48 -19.63 41.55
N PHE A 1140 4.01 -19.54 42.79
CA PHE A 1140 5.30 -20.13 43.13
C PHE A 1140 5.33 -21.64 42.89
N ALA A 1141 4.34 -22.40 43.40
CA ALA A 1141 4.36 -23.86 43.28
C ALA A 1141 4.13 -24.35 41.84
N VAL A 1142 3.35 -23.63 41.04
CA VAL A 1142 3.23 -23.93 39.60
C VAL A 1142 4.59 -23.71 38.91
N ALA A 1143 5.25 -22.58 39.18
CA ALA A 1143 6.56 -22.28 38.61
C ALA A 1143 7.68 -23.21 39.11
N ALA A 1144 7.59 -23.69 40.35
CA ALA A 1144 8.57 -24.59 40.95
C ALA A 1144 8.35 -26.07 40.59
N TYR A 1145 7.22 -26.42 39.96
CA TYR A 1145 6.92 -27.79 39.60
C TYR A 1145 8.01 -28.38 38.69
N ASP A 1146 8.50 -29.55 39.07
CA ASP A 1146 9.64 -30.19 38.42
C ASP A 1146 9.53 -31.70 38.60
N THR A 1147 9.35 -32.41 37.48
CA THR A 1147 9.18 -33.86 37.47
C THR A 1147 10.46 -34.63 37.76
N SER A 1148 11.62 -33.96 37.77
CA SER A 1148 12.87 -34.54 38.27
C SER A 1148 12.88 -34.68 39.81
N LYS A 1149 12.03 -33.92 40.52
CA LYS A 1149 11.86 -33.99 41.97
C LYS A 1149 10.76 -35.00 42.31
N PRO A 1150 11.09 -36.15 42.93
CA PRO A 1150 10.09 -37.19 43.23
C PRO A 1150 8.92 -36.69 44.07
N ILE A 1151 9.16 -35.70 44.93
CA ILE A 1151 8.13 -35.11 45.80
C ILE A 1151 7.05 -34.34 45.00
N HIS A 1152 7.40 -33.72 43.88
CA HIS A 1152 6.44 -33.01 43.03
C HIS A 1152 5.55 -33.99 42.26
N VAL A 1153 6.15 -35.06 41.75
CA VAL A 1153 5.41 -36.15 41.10
C VAL A 1153 4.47 -36.81 42.10
N LEU A 1154 4.96 -37.10 43.32
CA LEU A 1154 4.14 -37.66 44.38
C LEU A 1154 2.99 -36.74 44.79
N ALA A 1155 3.23 -35.42 44.87
CA ALA A 1155 2.19 -34.44 45.17
C ALA A 1155 1.02 -34.48 44.18
N VAL A 1156 1.32 -34.57 42.88
CA VAL A 1156 0.30 -34.67 41.82
C VAL A 1156 -0.42 -36.01 41.86
N ILE A 1157 0.31 -37.12 42.03
CA ILE A 1157 -0.30 -38.46 42.17
C ILE A 1157 -1.24 -38.51 43.37
N ALA A 1158 -0.82 -37.95 44.52
CA ALA A 1158 -1.65 -37.85 45.71
C ALA A 1158 -2.90 -37.00 45.46
N GLY A 1159 -2.77 -35.86 44.78
CA GLY A 1159 -3.89 -35.04 44.32
C GLY A 1159 -4.93 -35.83 43.54
N ILE A 1160 -4.49 -36.55 42.50
CA ILE A 1160 -5.35 -37.35 41.61
C ILE A 1160 -5.98 -38.53 42.36
N ALA A 1161 -5.20 -39.27 43.14
CA ALA A 1161 -5.70 -40.41 43.91
C ALA A 1161 -6.76 -39.98 44.92
N CYS A 1162 -6.53 -38.88 45.63
CA CYS A 1162 -7.50 -38.36 46.59
C CYS A 1162 -8.75 -37.78 45.91
N ALA A 1163 -8.62 -37.15 44.75
CA ALA A 1163 -9.76 -36.69 43.96
C ALA A 1163 -10.67 -37.85 43.53
N GLY A 1164 -10.10 -38.97 43.09
CA GLY A 1164 -10.87 -40.19 42.76
C GLY A 1164 -11.55 -40.87 43.97
N LEU A 1165 -11.22 -40.46 45.20
CA LEU A 1165 -11.88 -40.92 46.42
C LEU A 1165 -12.99 -39.97 46.90
N LEU A 1166 -13.21 -38.84 46.23
CA LEU A 1166 -14.26 -37.90 46.60
C LEU A 1166 -15.67 -38.50 46.41
N PRO A 1167 -16.62 -38.15 47.27
CA PRO A 1167 -16.50 -37.31 48.47
C PRO A 1167 -16.17 -38.10 49.76
N LYS A 1168 -15.63 -39.33 49.68
CA LYS A 1168 -15.49 -40.30 50.79
C LYS A 1168 -14.14 -40.24 51.52
N ILE A 1169 -13.42 -39.14 51.43
CA ILE A 1169 -12.05 -38.99 51.96
C ILE A 1169 -11.96 -37.96 53.09
N PHE A 1170 -13.07 -37.65 53.77
CA PHE A 1170 -13.06 -36.68 54.86
C PHE A 1170 -13.16 -37.37 56.22
N PRO A 1171 -12.43 -36.89 57.24
CA PRO A 1171 -12.63 -37.38 58.60
C PRO A 1171 -13.95 -36.88 59.19
N SER A 1172 -14.54 -37.71 60.06
CA SER A 1172 -15.65 -37.29 60.92
C SER A 1172 -15.18 -36.17 61.88
N LYS A 1173 -16.11 -35.32 62.35
CA LYS A 1173 -15.74 -34.26 63.31
C LYS A 1173 -15.16 -34.83 64.61
N GLU A 1174 -15.70 -35.97 65.07
CA GLU A 1174 -15.26 -36.66 66.29
C GLU A 1174 -13.84 -37.22 66.16
N GLU A 1175 -13.44 -37.71 64.99
CA GLU A 1175 -12.06 -38.15 64.74
C GLU A 1175 -11.08 -36.96 64.70
N LEU A 1176 -11.49 -35.80 64.17
CA LEU A 1176 -10.64 -34.60 64.16
C LEU A 1176 -10.31 -34.06 65.56
N GLU A 1177 -11.11 -34.37 66.57
CA GLU A 1177 -10.86 -33.98 67.96
C GLU A 1177 -9.85 -34.93 68.64
N LYS A 1178 -9.65 -36.14 68.11
CA LYS A 1178 -8.71 -37.16 68.63
C LYS A 1178 -7.29 -37.03 68.07
N ARG A 1179 -6.94 -35.91 67.43
CA ARG A 1179 -5.65 -35.70 66.75
C ARG A 1179 -4.45 -35.92 67.70
N PRO A 1180 -3.46 -36.75 67.32
CA PRO A 1180 -2.29 -37.00 68.13
C PRO A 1180 -1.44 -35.74 68.33
N ARG A 1181 -0.91 -35.57 69.55
CA ARG A 1181 0.05 -34.49 69.86
C ARG A 1181 1.47 -34.81 69.44
N ASN A 1182 1.77 -36.09 69.18
CA ASN A 1182 3.09 -36.61 68.83
C ASN A 1182 3.15 -37.02 67.35
N SER A 1183 4.21 -36.63 66.63
CA SER A 1183 4.42 -36.98 65.22
C SER A 1183 4.44 -38.49 64.94
N THR A 1184 4.89 -39.29 65.91
CA THR A 1184 5.00 -40.76 65.79
C THR A 1184 3.65 -41.50 65.82
N GLU A 1185 2.61 -40.88 66.36
CA GLU A 1185 1.27 -41.48 66.51
C GLU A 1185 0.36 -41.20 65.31
N TRP A 1186 0.71 -40.22 64.45
CA TRP A 1186 -0.11 -39.80 63.32
C TRP A 1186 -0.39 -40.92 62.32
N THR A 1187 0.56 -41.82 62.08
CA THR A 1187 0.38 -42.92 61.11
C THR A 1187 -0.68 -43.92 61.59
N ALA A 1188 -0.64 -44.29 62.87
CA ALA A 1188 -1.62 -45.21 63.46
C ALA A 1188 -3.01 -44.55 63.52
N PHE A 1189 -3.04 -43.27 63.89
CA PHE A 1189 -4.27 -42.47 63.90
C PHE A 1189 -4.93 -42.39 62.52
N ILE A 1190 -4.21 -41.99 61.47
CA ILE A 1190 -4.75 -41.90 60.10
C ILE A 1190 -5.24 -43.26 59.58
N ARG A 1191 -4.56 -44.36 59.91
CA ARG A 1191 -4.96 -45.72 59.48
C ARG A 1191 -6.25 -46.20 60.13
N ASN A 1192 -6.49 -45.80 61.37
CA ASN A 1192 -7.67 -46.19 62.15
C ASN A 1192 -8.81 -45.16 62.07
N MET A 1193 -8.56 -44.03 61.42
CA MET A 1193 -9.51 -42.95 61.24
C MET A 1193 -10.68 -43.40 60.37
N GLU A 1194 -11.89 -43.11 60.82
CA GLU A 1194 -13.10 -43.33 60.03
C GLU A 1194 -13.23 -42.24 58.95
N TRP A 1195 -13.17 -42.66 57.69
CA TRP A 1195 -13.36 -41.79 56.52
C TRP A 1195 -14.83 -41.80 56.12
N VAL A 1196 -15.46 -40.62 56.14
CA VAL A 1196 -16.88 -40.43 55.87
C VAL A 1196 -17.11 -39.61 54.59
N SER A 1197 -18.27 -39.82 53.98
CA SER A 1197 -18.77 -38.96 52.89
C SER A 1197 -19.28 -37.65 53.45
N ARG A 1198 -18.79 -36.49 52.98
CA ARG A 1198 -19.39 -35.19 53.31
C ARG A 1198 -20.42 -34.79 52.25
N GLU A 1199 -21.69 -34.75 52.63
CA GLU A 1199 -22.79 -34.24 51.78
C GLU A 1199 -22.96 -32.71 51.83
N THR A 1200 -22.01 -31.99 52.44
CA THR A 1200 -22.11 -30.55 52.69
C THR A 1200 -22.37 -29.73 51.42
N ARG A 1201 -23.22 -28.69 51.53
CA ARG A 1201 -23.51 -27.70 50.46
C ARG A 1201 -22.30 -26.80 50.08
N THR A 1202 -21.16 -26.98 50.72
CA THR A 1202 -19.96 -26.17 50.51
C THR A 1202 -19.37 -26.42 49.12
N ARG A 1203 -19.16 -25.35 48.34
CA ARG A 1203 -18.57 -25.43 46.99
C ARG A 1203 -17.14 -25.99 47.07
N GLY A 1204 -16.85 -27.00 46.24
CA GLY A 1204 -15.51 -27.60 46.07
C GLY A 1204 -15.32 -29.00 46.68
N VAL A 1205 -16.20 -29.45 47.59
CA VAL A 1205 -16.07 -30.77 48.27
C VAL A 1205 -16.25 -31.97 47.32
N LYS A 1206 -16.90 -31.77 46.17
CA LYS A 1206 -17.08 -32.77 45.11
C LYS A 1206 -16.30 -32.43 43.84
N ASP A 1207 -15.52 -31.35 43.85
CA ASP A 1207 -14.83 -30.86 42.67
C ASP A 1207 -13.42 -31.47 42.62
N GLU A 1208 -13.27 -32.48 41.78
CA GLU A 1208 -12.00 -33.18 41.56
C GLU A 1208 -10.88 -32.23 41.13
N GLN A 1209 -11.19 -31.20 40.34
CA GLN A 1209 -10.19 -30.28 39.80
C GLN A 1209 -9.62 -29.38 40.90
N ILE A 1210 -10.51 -28.81 41.73
CA ILE A 1210 -10.11 -28.00 42.88
C ILE A 1210 -9.25 -28.82 43.84
N PHE A 1211 -9.59 -30.09 44.04
CA PHE A 1211 -8.88 -30.97 44.96
C PHE A 1211 -7.47 -31.32 44.48
N ILE A 1212 -7.33 -31.74 43.21
CA ILE A 1212 -6.02 -32.04 42.59
C ILE A 1212 -5.10 -30.82 42.74
N ARG A 1213 -5.61 -29.63 42.41
CA ARG A 1213 -4.89 -28.36 42.53
C ARG A 1213 -4.43 -28.07 43.94
N SER A 1214 -5.37 -27.98 44.87
CA SER A 1214 -5.10 -27.51 46.23
C SER A 1214 -4.13 -28.43 46.96
N LEU A 1215 -4.27 -29.74 46.83
CA LEU A 1215 -3.40 -30.71 47.48
C LEU A 1215 -1.99 -30.71 46.85
N ALA A 1216 -1.89 -30.77 45.52
CA ALA A 1216 -0.60 -30.82 44.85
C ALA A 1216 0.22 -29.54 45.11
N LEU A 1217 -0.40 -28.36 44.95
CA LEU A 1217 0.27 -27.08 45.18
C LEU A 1217 0.66 -26.89 46.64
N TYR A 1218 -0.14 -27.39 47.58
CA TYR A 1218 0.22 -27.34 49.00
C TYR A 1218 1.47 -28.15 49.31
N VAL A 1219 1.52 -29.40 48.86
CA VAL A 1219 2.68 -30.28 49.11
C VAL A 1219 3.92 -29.69 48.47
N ILE A 1220 3.84 -29.20 47.23
CA ILE A 1220 4.97 -28.53 46.57
C ILE A 1220 5.46 -27.34 47.40
N ASN A 1221 4.55 -26.44 47.81
CA ASN A 1221 4.89 -25.31 48.66
C ASN A 1221 5.55 -25.76 49.97
N MET A 1222 5.02 -26.76 50.67
CA MET A 1222 5.55 -27.20 51.96
C MET A 1222 6.99 -27.75 51.88
N TYR A 1223 7.34 -28.37 50.76
CA TYR A 1223 8.65 -29.03 50.60
C TYR A 1223 9.68 -28.18 49.87
N GLU A 1224 9.25 -27.15 49.13
CA GLU A 1224 10.16 -26.18 48.52
C GLU A 1224 10.66 -25.17 49.56
N PRO A 1225 11.98 -25.13 49.86
CA PRO A 1225 12.51 -24.34 50.98
C PRO A 1225 12.27 -22.83 50.88
N ASN A 1226 12.12 -22.34 49.65
CA ASN A 1226 11.95 -20.93 49.27
C ASN A 1226 10.51 -20.57 48.96
N SER A 1227 9.55 -21.47 49.14
CA SER A 1227 8.15 -21.15 48.90
C SER A 1227 7.65 -20.11 49.90
N PRO A 1228 6.66 -19.28 49.54
CA PRO A 1228 6.05 -18.35 50.50
C PRO A 1228 5.55 -19.05 51.77
N ILE A 1229 5.03 -20.29 51.65
CA ILE A 1229 4.57 -21.10 52.78
C ILE A 1229 5.72 -21.54 53.68
N SER A 1230 6.78 -22.11 53.11
CA SER A 1230 7.96 -22.55 53.84
C SER A 1230 8.69 -21.39 54.51
N MET A 1231 8.82 -20.25 53.82
CA MET A 1231 9.44 -19.04 54.37
C MET A 1231 8.64 -18.46 55.54
N ARG A 1232 7.29 -18.46 55.46
CA ARG A 1232 6.44 -18.03 56.59
C ARG A 1232 6.45 -18.98 57.77
N GLN A 1233 6.57 -20.29 57.53
CA GLN A 1233 6.73 -21.26 58.61
C GLN A 1233 8.07 -21.10 59.34
N LYS A 1234 9.13 -20.73 58.62
CA LYS A 1234 10.45 -20.46 59.21
C LYS A 1234 10.52 -19.12 59.94
N SER A 1235 9.83 -18.08 59.46
CA SER A 1235 9.94 -16.71 60.01
C SER A 1235 9.06 -16.43 61.23
N LYS A 1236 7.94 -17.16 61.39
CA LYS A 1236 7.07 -17.05 62.58
C LYS A 1236 7.15 -18.36 63.35
N GLY A 1237 7.76 -18.33 64.54
CA GLY A 1237 7.81 -19.49 65.45
C GLY A 1237 6.45 -20.18 65.61
N LYS A 1238 6.49 -21.48 65.95
CA LYS A 1238 5.48 -22.57 65.86
C LYS A 1238 3.96 -22.28 65.95
N ASP A 1239 3.46 -21.09 66.29
CA ASP A 1239 2.10 -20.92 66.80
C ASP A 1239 1.08 -20.10 65.98
N SER A 1240 1.35 -19.68 64.73
CA SER A 1240 0.25 -19.05 63.94
C SER A 1240 0.32 -18.97 62.41
N SER A 1241 1.37 -19.41 61.70
CA SER A 1241 1.62 -18.89 60.34
C SER A 1241 0.82 -19.49 59.18
N ASN A 1242 0.13 -20.63 59.33
CA ASN A 1242 -0.69 -21.21 58.26
C ASN A 1242 -2.20 -21.15 58.48
N LYS A 1243 -2.70 -20.54 59.57
CA LYS A 1243 -4.13 -20.54 59.91
C LYS A 1243 -5.02 -20.01 58.77
N LYS A 1244 -4.56 -19.04 57.98
CA LYS A 1244 -5.33 -18.47 56.85
C LYS A 1244 -5.32 -19.34 55.60
N TRP A 1245 -4.17 -19.92 55.25
CA TRP A 1245 -4.08 -20.88 54.15
C TRP A 1245 -4.90 -22.13 54.47
N VAL A 1246 -4.78 -22.62 55.71
CA VAL A 1246 -5.60 -23.71 56.25
C VAL A 1246 -7.05 -23.27 56.23
N ALA A 1247 -7.48 -22.14 56.80
CA ALA A 1247 -8.89 -21.72 56.78
C ALA A 1247 -9.50 -21.63 55.37
N LYS A 1248 -8.75 -21.17 54.36
CA LYS A 1248 -9.24 -21.11 52.97
C LYS A 1248 -9.38 -22.51 52.34
N ASN A 1249 -8.49 -23.45 52.67
CA ASN A 1249 -8.42 -24.76 52.04
C ASN A 1249 -8.93 -25.92 52.94
N SER A 1250 -9.19 -25.69 54.22
CA SER A 1250 -9.54 -26.71 55.23
C SER A 1250 -10.98 -27.19 55.13
N GLU A 1251 -11.83 -26.40 54.46
CA GLU A 1251 -13.16 -26.88 54.07
C GLU A 1251 -13.11 -27.78 52.84
N GLN A 1252 -11.98 -27.82 52.11
CA GLN A 1252 -11.83 -28.48 50.81
C GLN A 1252 -10.80 -29.63 50.80
N VAL A 1253 -9.81 -29.62 51.70
CA VAL A 1253 -8.72 -30.62 51.78
C VAL A 1253 -8.78 -31.33 53.16
N PRO A 1254 -8.76 -32.69 53.21
CA PRO A 1254 -8.89 -33.51 54.42
C PRO A 1254 -7.82 -33.29 55.49
#